data_AF-A0A2R6S0L6-F1
#
_entry.id   AF-A0A2R6S0L6-F1
#
_cell.length_a   1.000
_cell.length_b   1.000
_cell.length_c   1.000
_cell.angle_alpha   90.00
_cell.angle_beta   90.00
_cell.angle_gamma   90.00
#
_symmetry.space_group_name_H-M   'P 1'
#
loop_
_entity.id
_entity.type
_entity.pdbx_description
1 polymer ?
#
loop_
_entity_poly.entity_id
_entity_poly.type
_entity_poly.pdbx_seq_one_letter_code
_entity_poly.pdbx_strand_id
1 'polypeptide(L)'
;MCWLTAKTVVISVPRWRSLSLLLRSPLHRRAFFSSPPLLRQGERIICIKEPKAFKGTTKSTRKLKELSNVLEDKEYSHVLWWKQRMQLCRKPSTVQLIKRLKYSNLLGLDVNLKNGSLKEGMLNWEILQFKSKFPREVLLCRVGDFYEAIGIDACILVEYAGLNPFGGLRSDSVPRAGCPVMNLRQTLDDLTCNGYSVCIVEEVQGPTQARSRKGRFISGHAHPGSPYVFGLVGVDHDLDFPEPMPVVGISRSAKGYCIISVLETMKTYSTDDELTEEALVTKLRTCQYHHLFLHTSLKHNSSGTCRWGEFGEGGLLWGECRARPFEWFEGNPVNELLSKVKELYGLEDKVTFRNITVVSENRPRPLHLGTATQIGVIRTEGIPCLLKVLLPSDCTGLPVLYIQDLLLNPPAYAIASTIQAICRLMSNVKCSIPEFSCISSGKLVKLLELREANHIEFCKIKCVLDEILQMYRNSELRETLKLLMDPTWVATGLKIDFEKLVSECEQASCRIGEMIFLEGERDQTISSYPHIPSEFFEDMESSWKGRIKRIHLEEAFIEVEKAAELLSVAVTEDFLPIISRIKASTTPFGGPKGEISYAREHESVWFKGKRFTPAVWAGTPGEVQIKQLRAAVDSKGRKVGEEWFTTAKVEDALTRYHEAGAKAKAKVLELLRTLSAELEAQINILVFSSTLLVIAKALFAHVSEGRRRKWVFPTLAPFLWLKDTESLDAADGMKITGLSPYWFDIAQGSAVQNTVDMRSLFLLTGPNGGGKSSLLRSICAASLLGICGLMIPAESALIPHFDSIMLHMKSYDSPSDGKSSFQIEMSEIRSIMTGATSRSLVLVDEICRGTETAKGTCIAGSIVETLDEIGCLGIVSTHLHGIFNLPLETKHTVHKAMATEYVDGLTKPTWKLVDGICKESLAFETAQKEGIPEAIIQRAEELYFSVYKKDALMERNDTKLEVCTSDIDVNGSNESCDPFSSISKRTFYPKVESTNRMELLRNEVESAVTILCQKKLIELYGKENTSELVEVNCVAIAAREQPPPSTIGSSSVYVMLRPDKKLYVGETDDLDGRIRAHRSKDGMHNVSFLYFLVPGKSLACQLETFLINQLPNQGFQLINLADGKHRNFGTSHFSLESVTSHR
;
A
#
# COMPACT_ATOMS: atom_id res chain seq x y z
N MET A 1 50.33 4.93 -8.55
CA MET A 1 51.57 4.43 -9.17
C MET A 1 51.28 4.04 -10.61
N CYS A 2 52.29 4.03 -11.49
CA CYS A 2 52.12 3.63 -12.90
C CYS A 2 52.08 2.10 -13.07
N TRP A 3 51.58 1.65 -14.23
CA TRP A 3 51.98 0.50 -15.07
C TRP A 3 50.79 0.13 -15.98
N LEU A 4 50.93 -0.27 -17.25
CA LEU A 4 51.90 0.12 -18.29
C LEU A 4 51.24 -0.16 -19.66
N THR A 5 51.67 0.50 -20.73
CA THR A 5 51.01 0.50 -22.05
C THR A 5 51.40 -0.65 -22.97
N ALA A 6 50.47 -1.08 -23.83
CA ALA A 6 50.78 -1.68 -25.14
C ALA A 6 49.80 -1.17 -26.22
N LYS A 7 50.29 -0.92 -27.44
CA LYS A 7 49.51 -0.57 -28.64
C LYS A 7 49.74 -1.63 -29.71
N THR A 8 48.73 -1.86 -30.54
CA THR A 8 48.97 -2.20 -31.95
C THR A 8 47.88 -1.62 -32.85
N VAL A 9 48.24 -1.32 -34.10
CA VAL A 9 47.41 -0.70 -35.13
C VAL A 9 47.74 -1.41 -36.44
N VAL A 10 46.76 -1.65 -37.33
CA VAL A 10 46.90 -1.46 -38.79
C VAL A 10 45.56 -1.64 -39.53
N ILE A 11 45.14 -0.52 -40.09
CA ILE A 11 44.33 -0.25 -41.29
C ILE A 11 44.11 -1.42 -42.27
N SER A 12 42.87 -1.62 -42.75
CA SER A 12 42.60 -1.74 -44.20
C SER A 12 41.13 -1.48 -44.60
N VAL A 13 40.98 -0.83 -45.75
CA VAL A 13 39.81 -0.47 -46.58
C VAL A 13 40.38 -0.49 -48.04
N PRO A 14 39.65 -0.43 -49.19
CA PRO A 14 38.21 -0.17 -49.39
C PRO A 14 37.50 -0.95 -50.55
N ARG A 15 36.19 -0.69 -50.72
CA ARG A 15 35.47 -0.27 -51.97
C ARG A 15 33.95 -0.46 -51.75
N TRP A 16 33.05 0.50 -51.97
CA TRP A 16 32.76 1.42 -53.09
C TRP A 16 32.13 0.78 -54.34
N ARG A 17 30.79 0.86 -54.43
CA ARG A 17 29.95 1.30 -55.58
C ARG A 17 28.47 1.06 -55.22
N SER A 18 27.46 1.80 -55.68
CA SER A 18 27.19 3.26 -55.81
C SER A 18 26.03 3.46 -56.78
N LEU A 19 25.03 4.25 -56.38
CA LEU A 19 24.10 5.03 -57.23
C LEU A 19 22.94 4.37 -58.00
N SER A 20 21.89 5.18 -58.13
CA SER A 20 20.90 5.30 -59.23
C SER A 20 19.67 4.38 -59.28
N LEU A 21 18.45 4.85 -59.61
CA LEU A 21 17.78 6.17 -59.46
C LEU A 21 16.29 6.11 -59.93
N LEU A 22 15.48 7.11 -59.56
CA LEU A 22 14.26 7.64 -60.26
C LEU A 22 12.92 6.84 -60.35
N LEU A 23 11.89 7.46 -59.72
CA LEU A 23 10.61 7.95 -60.30
C LEU A 23 9.30 7.12 -60.40
N ARG A 24 8.22 7.89 -60.15
CA ARG A 24 6.83 7.88 -60.69
C ARG A 24 5.75 6.94 -60.11
N SER A 25 4.80 7.59 -59.44
CA SER A 25 3.35 7.29 -59.34
C SER A 25 2.58 8.07 -60.46
N PRO A 26 1.24 8.31 -60.45
CA PRO A 26 0.11 7.81 -59.63
C PRO A 26 -1.20 7.45 -60.45
N LEU A 27 -2.34 7.27 -59.75
CA LEU A 27 -3.76 7.65 -60.12
C LEU A 27 -4.85 6.58 -60.41
N HIS A 28 -5.93 6.61 -59.58
CA HIS A 28 -7.40 6.59 -59.90
C HIS A 28 -8.07 5.37 -60.64
N ARG A 29 -9.39 5.05 -60.54
CA ARG A 29 -10.60 5.67 -59.93
C ARG A 29 -11.82 4.69 -59.80
N ARG A 30 -12.71 4.92 -58.82
CA ARG A 30 -14.21 4.79 -58.77
C ARG A 30 -14.99 3.49 -59.18
N ALA A 31 -15.56 2.84 -58.16
CA ALA A 31 -17.03 2.67 -57.84
C ALA A 31 -18.06 2.05 -58.81
N PHE A 32 -18.97 1.19 -58.26
CA PHE A 32 -20.45 1.35 -58.29
C PHE A 32 -21.16 0.47 -57.21
N PHE A 33 -22.51 0.44 -57.15
CA PHE A 33 -23.35 0.07 -55.98
C PHE A 33 -23.95 -1.37 -55.97
N SER A 34 -24.22 -1.94 -54.77
CA SER A 34 -25.52 -2.52 -54.29
C SER A 34 -25.35 -3.51 -53.09
N SER A 35 -26.46 -3.95 -52.46
CA SER A 35 -26.56 -4.64 -51.14
C SER A 35 -27.75 -5.62 -51.12
N PRO A 36 -28.23 -6.25 -50.01
CA PRO A 36 -27.68 -6.58 -48.65
C PRO A 36 -27.75 -8.14 -48.44
N PRO A 37 -27.90 -8.77 -47.24
CA PRO A 37 -27.72 -8.35 -45.84
C PRO A 37 -26.72 -9.21 -45.02
N LEU A 38 -26.44 -8.82 -43.77
CA LEU A 38 -25.64 -9.61 -42.81
C LEU A 38 -26.52 -10.30 -41.75
N LEU A 39 -26.20 -11.55 -41.44
CA LEU A 39 -26.88 -12.38 -40.43
C LEU A 39 -26.03 -12.48 -39.16
N ARG A 40 -26.69 -12.54 -37.99
CA ARG A 40 -26.04 -12.65 -36.68
C ARG A 40 -25.13 -13.87 -36.58
N GLN A 41 -23.93 -13.69 -36.01
CA GLN A 41 -23.22 -14.73 -35.27
C GLN A 41 -23.10 -14.28 -33.82
N GLY A 42 -23.50 -15.15 -32.88
CA GLY A 42 -23.35 -14.93 -31.45
C GLY A 42 -22.17 -15.73 -30.90
N GLU A 43 -21.42 -15.13 -29.98
CA GLU A 43 -20.25 -15.78 -29.36
C GLU A 43 -20.67 -16.95 -28.48
N ARG A 44 -19.94 -18.07 -28.56
CA ARG A 44 -20.24 -19.29 -27.80
C ARG A 44 -19.58 -19.25 -26.42
N ILE A 45 -20.39 -19.04 -25.39
CA ILE A 45 -20.01 -19.31 -24.00
C ILE A 45 -19.70 -20.81 -23.84
N ILE A 46 -18.50 -21.15 -23.39
CA ILE A 46 -18.09 -22.53 -23.14
C ILE A 46 -18.46 -22.91 -21.70
N CYS A 47 -19.64 -23.52 -21.52
CA CYS A 47 -19.96 -24.22 -20.28
C CYS A 47 -19.36 -25.63 -20.31
N ILE A 48 -18.48 -25.92 -19.36
CA ILE A 48 -18.05 -27.30 -19.09
C ILE A 48 -19.17 -27.99 -18.28
N LYS A 49 -19.61 -29.17 -18.75
CA LYS A 49 -20.44 -30.12 -17.98
C LYS A 49 -19.73 -31.46 -17.96
N GLU A 50 -19.73 -32.12 -16.82
CA GLU A 50 -19.15 -33.46 -16.69
C GLU A 50 -19.99 -34.52 -17.42
N PRO A 51 -19.38 -35.45 -18.17
CA PRO A 51 -20.07 -36.58 -18.78
C PRO A 51 -20.18 -37.77 -17.82
N LYS A 52 -21.35 -38.44 -17.81
CA LYS A 52 -21.57 -39.65 -17.00
C LYS A 52 -20.82 -40.86 -17.56
N ALA A 53 -20.27 -41.69 -16.68
CA ALA A 53 -19.53 -42.89 -17.05
C ALA A 53 -20.41 -43.97 -17.73
N PHE A 54 -19.83 -44.69 -18.70
CA PHE A 54 -20.41 -45.88 -19.31
C PHE A 54 -19.41 -47.05 -19.23
N LYS A 55 -19.88 -48.26 -18.92
CA LYS A 55 -19.06 -49.47 -18.89
C LYS A 55 -19.02 -50.15 -20.26
N GLY A 56 -17.84 -50.51 -20.74
CA GLY A 56 -17.65 -51.35 -21.93
C GLY A 56 -16.32 -52.09 -21.88
N THR A 57 -16.35 -53.42 -21.98
CA THR A 57 -15.17 -54.30 -21.84
C THR A 57 -14.85 -55.02 -23.15
N THR A 58 -13.64 -54.85 -23.69
CA THR A 58 -13.04 -55.87 -24.57
C THR A 58 -11.50 -55.91 -24.52
N LYS A 59 -10.97 -57.06 -24.94
CA LYS A 59 -9.60 -57.59 -24.73
C LYS A 59 -8.45 -56.80 -25.39
N SER A 60 -7.23 -57.19 -25.02
CA SER A 60 -5.96 -56.55 -25.32
C SER A 60 -5.21 -57.09 -26.55
N THR A 61 -4.34 -56.24 -27.10
CA THR A 61 -3.12 -56.67 -27.84
C THR A 61 -1.98 -55.67 -27.59
N ARG A 62 -0.75 -56.16 -27.39
CA ARG A 62 0.47 -55.34 -27.16
C ARG A 62 1.34 -55.30 -28.41
N LYS A 63 1.77 -54.12 -28.87
CA LYS A 63 3.21 -53.70 -28.89
C LYS A 63 3.48 -52.37 -29.63
N LEU A 64 4.20 -51.49 -28.92
CA LEU A 64 5.26 -50.58 -29.38
C LEU A 64 4.94 -49.37 -30.29
N LYS A 65 5.62 -48.26 -29.95
CA LYS A 65 5.78 -47.00 -30.69
C LYS A 65 4.54 -46.13 -30.92
N GLU A 66 4.18 -45.40 -29.87
CA GLU A 66 4.20 -43.93 -29.93
C GLU A 66 4.52 -43.35 -28.55
N LEU A 67 5.37 -42.33 -28.49
CA LEU A 67 5.83 -41.68 -27.25
C LEU A 67 5.70 -40.16 -27.46
N SER A 68 4.45 -39.71 -27.46
CA SER A 68 4.09 -38.35 -27.87
C SER A 68 2.89 -37.83 -27.08
N ASN A 69 3.19 -37.00 -26.08
CA ASN A 69 2.37 -35.91 -25.56
C ASN A 69 0.85 -36.16 -25.46
N VAL A 70 0.44 -36.94 -24.47
CA VAL A 70 -0.84 -36.70 -23.79
C VAL A 70 -0.49 -36.11 -22.42
N LEU A 71 -0.62 -34.78 -22.30
CA LEU A 71 -0.84 -34.16 -20.99
C LEU A 71 -2.22 -34.63 -20.52
N GLU A 72 -2.37 -34.97 -19.24
CA GLU A 72 -3.72 -35.27 -18.73
C GLU A 72 -4.59 -34.02 -18.79
N ASP A 73 -5.90 -34.15 -19.05
CA ASP A 73 -6.82 -33.00 -19.19
C ASP A 73 -6.77 -32.06 -17.97
N LYS A 74 -6.48 -32.62 -16.79
CA LYS A 74 -6.23 -31.86 -15.55
C LYS A 74 -4.98 -30.98 -15.66
N GLU A 75 -3.83 -31.54 -16.05
CA GLU A 75 -2.58 -30.77 -16.22
C GLU A 75 -2.75 -29.63 -17.23
N TYR A 76 -3.45 -29.88 -18.34
CA TYR A 76 -3.71 -28.87 -19.35
C TYR A 76 -4.48 -27.64 -18.79
N SER A 77 -5.41 -27.86 -17.87
CA SER A 77 -6.12 -26.77 -17.18
C SER A 77 -5.19 -25.88 -16.34
N HIS A 78 -4.21 -26.46 -15.65
CA HIS A 78 -3.22 -25.71 -14.86
C HIS A 78 -2.23 -24.95 -15.76
N VAL A 79 -1.82 -25.55 -16.88
CA VAL A 79 -0.98 -24.88 -17.90
C VAL A 79 -1.70 -23.67 -18.51
N LEU A 80 -3.00 -23.78 -18.80
CA LEU A 80 -3.81 -22.66 -19.28
C LEU A 80 -3.96 -21.53 -18.24
N TRP A 81 -4.19 -21.88 -16.96
CA TRP A 81 -4.27 -20.93 -15.86
C TRP A 81 -2.98 -20.11 -15.72
N TRP A 82 -1.82 -20.76 -15.74
CA TRP A 82 -0.52 -20.06 -15.74
C TRP A 82 -0.33 -19.18 -16.98
N LYS A 83 -0.71 -19.67 -18.17
CA LYS A 83 -0.64 -18.89 -19.41
C LYS A 83 -1.45 -17.59 -19.33
N GLN A 84 -2.62 -17.61 -18.68
CA GLN A 84 -3.41 -16.40 -18.41
C GLN A 84 -2.70 -15.46 -17.42
N ARG A 85 -2.16 -15.96 -16.30
CA ARG A 85 -1.43 -15.10 -15.33
C ARG A 85 -0.17 -14.47 -15.94
N MET A 86 0.55 -15.19 -16.81
CA MET A 86 1.70 -14.65 -17.55
C MET A 86 1.33 -13.49 -18.50
N GLN A 87 0.06 -13.33 -18.90
CA GLN A 87 -0.41 -12.17 -19.67
C GLN A 87 -0.65 -10.91 -18.81
N LEU A 88 -0.69 -11.05 -17.48
CA LEU A 88 -0.86 -9.93 -16.53
C LEU A 88 0.48 -9.28 -16.13
N CYS A 89 1.61 -9.95 -16.36
CA CYS A 89 2.94 -9.45 -16.03
C CYS A 89 3.31 -8.24 -16.90
N ARG A 90 3.75 -7.15 -16.25
CA ARG A 90 4.05 -5.85 -16.89
C ARG A 90 5.54 -5.49 -16.89
N LYS A 91 6.38 -6.04 -16.00
CA LYS A 91 7.80 -5.64 -15.95
C LYS A 91 8.54 -6.03 -17.25
N PRO A 92 9.30 -5.12 -17.90
CA PRO A 92 9.98 -5.40 -19.16
C PRO A 92 10.97 -6.59 -19.11
N SER A 93 11.55 -6.86 -17.94
CA SER A 93 12.38 -8.03 -17.65
C SER A 93 11.58 -9.32 -17.80
N THR A 94 10.45 -9.43 -17.11
CA THR A 94 9.55 -10.59 -17.17
C THR A 94 9.01 -10.81 -18.57
N VAL A 95 8.58 -9.74 -19.26
CA VAL A 95 8.08 -9.82 -20.64
C VAL A 95 9.14 -10.33 -21.63
N GLN A 96 10.43 -10.17 -21.35
CA GLN A 96 11.51 -10.79 -22.12
C GLN A 96 11.73 -12.27 -21.76
N LEU A 97 11.52 -12.68 -20.49
CA LEU A 97 11.62 -14.07 -20.04
C LEU A 97 10.45 -14.92 -20.53
N ILE A 98 9.22 -14.38 -20.51
CA ILE A 98 8.00 -15.06 -20.97
C ILE A 98 8.11 -15.51 -22.43
N LYS A 99 8.84 -14.77 -23.28
CA LYS A 99 9.12 -15.13 -24.69
C LYS A 99 9.98 -16.41 -24.85
N ARG A 100 10.56 -16.92 -23.76
CA ARG A 100 11.33 -18.19 -23.71
C ARG A 100 10.50 -19.37 -23.20
N LEU A 101 9.25 -19.16 -22.78
CA LEU A 101 8.40 -20.21 -22.24
C LEU A 101 7.70 -20.99 -23.35
N LYS A 102 7.60 -22.31 -23.17
CA LYS A 102 6.70 -23.19 -23.93
C LYS A 102 5.74 -23.87 -22.96
N TYR A 103 4.44 -23.59 -23.15
CA TYR A 103 3.33 -24.16 -22.40
C TYR A 103 3.03 -25.62 -22.79
N SER A 104 4.07 -26.48 -22.77
CA SER A 104 4.02 -27.92 -23.03
C SER A 104 4.27 -28.76 -21.78
N ASN A 105 4.50 -28.12 -20.63
CA ASN A 105 4.70 -28.72 -19.31
C ASN A 105 4.37 -27.68 -18.22
N LEU A 106 4.13 -28.13 -16.99
CA LEU A 106 3.72 -27.28 -15.84
C LEU A 106 4.74 -26.20 -15.44
N LEU A 107 6.01 -26.34 -15.82
CA LEU A 107 7.06 -25.33 -15.58
C LEU A 107 7.21 -24.34 -16.77
N GLY A 108 6.53 -24.58 -17.89
CA GLY A 108 6.64 -23.77 -19.10
C GLY A 108 8.01 -23.84 -19.79
N LEU A 109 8.81 -24.87 -19.54
CA LEU A 109 10.19 -24.96 -20.03
C LEU A 109 10.26 -25.38 -21.51
N ASP A 110 11.04 -24.65 -22.30
CA ASP A 110 11.46 -25.13 -23.63
C ASP A 110 12.67 -26.06 -23.51
N VAL A 111 12.46 -27.34 -23.83
CA VAL A 111 13.49 -28.39 -23.82
C VAL A 111 14.63 -28.12 -24.81
N ASN A 112 14.40 -27.26 -25.82
CA ASN A 112 15.41 -26.88 -26.81
C ASN A 112 16.38 -25.79 -26.32
N LEU A 113 16.08 -25.10 -25.20
CA LEU A 113 16.95 -24.06 -24.64
C LEU A 113 18.06 -24.64 -23.76
N LYS A 114 19.13 -23.86 -23.53
CA LYS A 114 20.23 -24.27 -22.65
C LYS A 114 19.69 -24.51 -21.24
N ASN A 115 20.07 -25.65 -20.65
CA ASN A 115 19.57 -26.17 -19.38
C ASN A 115 18.05 -26.48 -19.34
N GLY A 116 17.36 -26.64 -20.48
CA GLY A 116 15.93 -27.00 -20.54
C GLY A 116 15.61 -28.50 -20.45
N SER A 117 16.62 -29.38 -20.33
CA SER A 117 16.42 -30.84 -20.31
C SER A 117 15.56 -31.31 -19.13
N LEU A 118 14.54 -32.12 -19.44
CA LEU A 118 13.62 -32.75 -18.48
C LEU A 118 13.81 -34.29 -18.42
N LYS A 119 15.04 -34.76 -18.60
CA LYS A 119 15.37 -36.20 -18.46
C LYS A 119 15.31 -36.62 -16.98
N GLU A 120 14.80 -37.82 -16.77
CA GLU A 120 14.81 -38.49 -15.45
C GLU A 120 16.23 -38.50 -14.86
N GLY A 121 16.34 -38.27 -13.55
CA GLY A 121 17.62 -38.11 -12.87
C GLY A 121 18.28 -36.72 -12.98
N MET A 122 17.62 -35.72 -13.57
CA MET A 122 18.07 -34.31 -13.56
C MET A 122 17.35 -33.42 -12.53
N LEU A 123 17.88 -32.24 -12.23
CA LEU A 123 17.29 -31.28 -11.28
C LEU A 123 15.92 -30.77 -11.75
N ASN A 124 15.81 -30.32 -13.00
CA ASN A 124 14.54 -29.86 -13.57
C ASN A 124 13.45 -30.92 -13.53
N TRP A 125 13.80 -32.21 -13.61
CA TRP A 125 12.85 -33.31 -13.54
C TRP A 125 12.34 -33.53 -12.11
N GLU A 126 13.21 -33.49 -11.09
CA GLU A 126 12.77 -33.47 -9.68
C GLU A 126 11.87 -32.27 -9.39
N ILE A 127 12.25 -31.07 -9.85
CA ILE A 127 11.44 -29.85 -9.72
C ILE A 127 10.06 -30.04 -10.39
N LEU A 128 9.99 -30.70 -11.56
CA LEU A 128 8.72 -31.03 -12.21
C LEU A 128 7.88 -32.04 -11.40
N GLN A 129 8.49 -33.02 -10.74
CA GLN A 129 7.80 -33.99 -9.86
C GLN A 129 7.30 -33.39 -8.53
N PHE A 130 7.88 -32.28 -8.08
CA PHE A 130 7.30 -31.48 -6.99
C PHE A 130 6.18 -30.57 -7.53
N LYS A 131 6.39 -29.92 -8.68
CA LYS A 131 5.41 -29.03 -9.33
C LYS A 131 4.11 -29.74 -9.70
N SER A 132 4.15 -31.01 -10.12
CA SER A 132 2.95 -31.79 -10.46
C SER A 132 2.03 -32.06 -9.27
N LYS A 133 2.54 -32.04 -8.04
CA LYS A 133 1.74 -32.14 -6.81
C LYS A 133 1.01 -30.83 -6.49
N PHE A 134 1.66 -29.70 -6.73
CA PHE A 134 1.16 -28.35 -6.40
C PHE A 134 1.17 -27.44 -7.64
N PRO A 135 0.38 -27.78 -8.68
CA PRO A 135 0.56 -27.22 -10.02
C PRO A 135 0.22 -25.73 -10.15
N ARG A 136 -0.52 -25.13 -9.21
CA ARG A 136 -0.84 -23.68 -9.15
C ARG A 136 0.09 -22.87 -8.23
N GLU A 137 0.99 -23.50 -7.48
CA GLU A 137 1.89 -22.82 -6.54
C GLU A 137 3.24 -22.49 -7.20
N VAL A 138 3.92 -21.44 -6.73
CA VAL A 138 5.30 -21.11 -7.12
C VAL A 138 6.24 -22.08 -6.39
N LEU A 139 7.16 -22.73 -7.10
CA LEU A 139 8.06 -23.71 -6.48
C LEU A 139 9.46 -23.11 -6.22
N LEU A 140 9.84 -23.00 -4.95
CA LEU A 140 11.19 -22.62 -4.52
C LEU A 140 11.98 -23.86 -4.07
N CYS A 141 13.04 -24.20 -4.79
CA CYS A 141 13.87 -25.37 -4.52
C CYS A 141 15.24 -24.95 -3.99
N ARG A 142 15.66 -25.46 -2.83
CA ARG A 142 17.01 -25.23 -2.30
C ARG A 142 18.07 -25.91 -3.15
N VAL A 143 19.13 -25.16 -3.45
CA VAL A 143 20.32 -25.59 -4.17
C VAL A 143 21.54 -25.00 -3.44
N GLY A 144 22.00 -25.67 -2.39
CA GLY A 144 23.02 -25.13 -1.48
C GLY A 144 22.50 -23.91 -0.69
N ASP A 145 23.11 -22.75 -0.90
CA ASP A 145 22.90 -21.53 -0.13
C ASP A 145 21.86 -20.57 -0.77
N PHE A 146 21.19 -21.04 -1.82
CA PHE A 146 20.15 -20.32 -2.57
C PHE A 146 18.87 -21.16 -2.69
N TYR A 147 17.74 -20.46 -2.74
CA TYR A 147 16.46 -20.98 -3.22
C TYR A 147 16.26 -20.55 -4.67
N GLU A 148 16.06 -21.52 -5.57
CA GLU A 148 15.88 -21.29 -7.01
C GLU A 148 14.48 -21.68 -7.50
N ALA A 149 13.99 -20.94 -8.50
CA ALA A 149 12.86 -21.32 -9.35
C ALA A 149 13.26 -21.29 -10.83
N ILE A 150 12.52 -22.03 -11.67
CA ILE A 150 12.79 -22.17 -13.10
C ILE A 150 11.51 -21.99 -13.95
N GLY A 151 11.66 -21.50 -15.19
CA GLY A 151 10.55 -21.35 -16.13
C GLY A 151 9.51 -20.30 -15.71
N ILE A 152 8.24 -20.69 -15.65
CA ILE A 152 7.11 -19.83 -15.23
C ILE A 152 7.37 -19.23 -13.85
N ASP A 153 7.83 -20.05 -12.91
CA ASP A 153 8.01 -19.65 -11.51
C ASP A 153 9.15 -18.63 -11.37
N ALA A 154 10.20 -18.77 -12.18
CA ALA A 154 11.26 -17.76 -12.30
C ALA A 154 10.74 -16.42 -12.87
N CYS A 155 9.72 -16.44 -13.73
CA CYS A 155 9.09 -15.20 -14.22
C CYS A 155 8.28 -14.53 -13.10
N ILE A 156 7.58 -15.30 -12.26
CA ILE A 156 6.86 -14.78 -11.08
C ILE A 156 7.81 -14.14 -10.06
N LEU A 157 8.98 -14.74 -9.80
CA LEU A 157 10.02 -14.16 -8.93
C LEU A 157 10.54 -12.79 -9.42
N VAL A 158 10.69 -12.63 -10.74
CA VAL A 158 11.16 -11.37 -11.35
C VAL A 158 10.04 -10.33 -11.39
N GLU A 159 8.79 -10.75 -11.63
CA GLU A 159 7.64 -9.86 -11.68
C GLU A 159 7.27 -9.30 -10.31
N TYR A 160 7.17 -10.15 -9.27
CA TYR A 160 6.58 -9.77 -7.99
C TYR A 160 7.63 -9.56 -6.90
N ALA A 161 8.49 -10.55 -6.61
CA ALA A 161 9.59 -10.44 -5.63
C ALA A 161 10.81 -9.62 -6.12
N GLY A 162 10.71 -8.95 -7.28
CA GLY A 162 11.73 -8.02 -7.78
C GLY A 162 13.11 -8.62 -8.08
N LEU A 163 13.25 -9.96 -8.07
CA LEU A 163 14.54 -10.63 -8.18
C LEU A 163 15.13 -10.52 -9.58
N ASN A 164 16.46 -10.62 -9.69
CA ASN A 164 17.17 -10.59 -10.97
C ASN A 164 17.28 -11.99 -11.59
N PRO A 165 17.04 -12.16 -12.91
CA PRO A 165 17.16 -13.46 -13.56
C PRO A 165 18.63 -13.90 -13.73
N PHE A 166 18.93 -15.13 -13.35
CA PHE A 166 20.26 -15.72 -13.47
C PHE A 166 20.68 -15.84 -14.95
N GLY A 167 21.94 -15.50 -15.25
CA GLY A 167 22.45 -15.43 -16.63
C GLY A 167 22.00 -14.18 -17.41
N GLY A 168 21.10 -13.37 -16.85
CA GLY A 168 20.67 -12.09 -17.40
C GLY A 168 19.73 -12.17 -18.62
N LEU A 169 19.21 -11.00 -19.00
CA LEU A 169 18.15 -10.87 -19.99
C LEU A 169 18.54 -11.26 -21.44
N ARG A 170 19.81 -11.56 -21.73
CA ARG A 170 20.31 -11.95 -23.08
C ARG A 170 20.75 -13.43 -23.21
N SER A 171 20.49 -14.27 -22.21
CA SER A 171 20.86 -15.71 -22.26
C SER A 171 19.97 -16.55 -23.17
N ASP A 172 20.53 -17.57 -23.84
CA ASP A 172 19.77 -18.64 -24.53
C ASP A 172 19.32 -19.78 -23.57
N SER A 173 19.45 -19.57 -22.26
CA SER A 173 18.98 -20.53 -21.25
C SER A 173 17.50 -20.38 -20.96
N VAL A 174 16.90 -21.43 -20.42
CA VAL A 174 15.59 -21.34 -19.75
C VAL A 174 15.61 -20.24 -18.67
N PRO A 175 14.47 -19.56 -18.39
CA PRO A 175 14.37 -18.64 -17.27
C PRO A 175 14.73 -19.32 -15.94
N ARG A 176 15.57 -18.66 -15.14
CA ARG A 176 15.92 -19.04 -13.76
C ARG A 176 16.05 -17.77 -12.92
N ALA A 177 15.59 -17.81 -11.69
CA ALA A 177 15.73 -16.74 -10.69
C ALA A 177 15.77 -17.37 -9.29
N GLY A 178 16.20 -16.61 -8.30
CA GLY A 178 16.32 -17.13 -6.93
C GLY A 178 16.93 -16.12 -5.96
N CYS A 179 16.86 -16.45 -4.68
CA CYS A 179 17.32 -15.63 -3.56
C CYS A 179 18.29 -16.42 -2.65
N PRO A 180 19.21 -15.75 -1.93
CA PRO A 180 19.95 -16.39 -0.83
C PRO A 180 19.01 -16.94 0.24
N VAL A 181 19.41 -17.97 0.99
CA VAL A 181 18.64 -18.53 2.11
C VAL A 181 18.16 -17.45 3.09
N MET A 182 19.02 -16.47 3.42
CA MET A 182 18.69 -15.36 4.33
C MET A 182 17.56 -14.45 3.83
N ASN A 183 17.32 -14.39 2.51
CA ASN A 183 16.31 -13.56 1.88
C ASN A 183 15.01 -14.34 1.55
N LEU A 184 14.91 -15.62 1.95
CA LEU A 184 13.72 -16.42 1.66
C LEU A 184 12.46 -15.78 2.27
N ARG A 185 12.51 -15.33 3.53
CA ARG A 185 11.36 -14.71 4.22
C ARG A 185 10.75 -13.56 3.39
N GLN A 186 11.56 -12.54 3.10
CA GLN A 186 11.15 -11.41 2.24
C GLN A 186 10.60 -11.87 0.88
N THR A 187 11.23 -12.87 0.25
CA THR A 187 10.77 -13.41 -1.04
C THR A 187 9.38 -14.05 -0.93
N LEU A 188 9.07 -14.70 0.19
CA LEU A 188 7.74 -15.26 0.46
C LEU A 188 6.72 -14.16 0.78
N ASP A 189 7.13 -13.14 1.53
CA ASP A 189 6.28 -11.98 1.86
C ASP A 189 5.86 -11.25 0.59
N ASP A 190 6.81 -10.92 -0.30
CA ASP A 190 6.52 -10.30 -1.61
C ASP A 190 5.55 -11.14 -2.46
N LEU A 191 5.70 -12.47 -2.48
CA LEU A 191 4.84 -13.37 -3.27
C LEU A 191 3.44 -13.52 -2.68
N THR A 192 3.35 -13.71 -1.36
CA THR A 192 2.08 -13.90 -0.65
C THR A 192 1.26 -12.60 -0.63
N CYS A 193 1.90 -11.44 -0.45
CA CYS A 193 1.26 -10.13 -0.62
C CYS A 193 0.71 -9.90 -2.04
N ASN A 194 1.28 -10.55 -3.05
CA ASN A 194 0.79 -10.53 -4.44
C ASN A 194 -0.17 -11.70 -4.78
N GLY A 195 -0.67 -12.41 -3.77
CA GLY A 195 -1.68 -13.46 -3.94
C GLY A 195 -1.15 -14.77 -4.54
N TYR A 196 0.15 -15.06 -4.39
CA TYR A 196 0.76 -16.32 -4.81
C TYR A 196 1.08 -17.23 -3.62
N SER A 197 0.58 -18.48 -3.70
CA SER A 197 1.03 -19.57 -2.83
C SER A 197 2.37 -20.13 -3.32
N VAL A 198 3.23 -20.55 -2.38
CA VAL A 198 4.62 -20.94 -2.63
C VAL A 198 4.95 -22.26 -1.92
N CYS A 199 5.32 -23.28 -2.67
CA CYS A 199 5.81 -24.55 -2.14
C CYS A 199 7.34 -24.48 -1.97
N ILE A 200 7.84 -24.87 -0.80
CA ILE A 200 9.27 -24.74 -0.44
C ILE A 200 9.87 -26.14 -0.31
N VAL A 201 10.86 -26.43 -1.14
CA VAL A 201 11.58 -27.71 -1.20
C VAL A 201 12.98 -27.53 -0.59
N GLU A 202 13.20 -28.17 0.56
CA GLU A 202 14.47 -28.21 1.27
C GLU A 202 15.40 -29.32 0.74
N GLU A 203 16.68 -29.18 1.05
CA GLU A 203 17.74 -30.10 0.67
C GLU A 203 18.29 -30.81 1.91
N VAL A 204 18.30 -32.15 1.90
CA VAL A 204 18.73 -32.95 3.06
C VAL A 204 20.19 -32.65 3.41
N GLN A 205 20.40 -32.06 4.59
CA GLN A 205 21.72 -31.76 5.11
C GLN A 205 22.37 -33.01 5.72
N GLY A 206 23.65 -33.20 5.44
CA GLY A 206 24.44 -34.34 5.92
C GLY A 206 25.79 -34.44 5.20
N PRO A 207 26.75 -35.21 5.75
CA PRO A 207 28.11 -35.34 5.21
C PRO A 207 28.10 -36.04 3.86
N THR A 208 27.90 -35.26 2.79
CA THR A 208 27.73 -35.79 1.43
C THR A 208 29.09 -36.16 0.86
N GLN A 209 29.36 -37.46 0.69
CA GLN A 209 30.45 -37.91 -0.18
C GLN A 209 30.28 -37.24 -1.55
N ALA A 210 31.33 -36.62 -2.10
CA ALA A 210 31.26 -35.59 -3.14
C ALA A 210 30.82 -36.06 -4.55
N ARG A 211 30.05 -37.15 -4.65
CA ARG A 211 29.47 -37.72 -5.88
C ARG A 211 28.02 -38.20 -5.73
N SER A 212 27.46 -38.32 -4.52
CA SER A 212 26.05 -38.64 -4.36
C SER A 212 25.18 -37.38 -4.43
N ARG A 213 24.06 -37.48 -5.15
CA ARG A 213 23.09 -36.39 -5.26
C ARG A 213 22.30 -36.29 -3.95
N LYS A 214 22.28 -35.11 -3.34
CA LYS A 214 21.47 -34.85 -2.14
C LYS A 214 19.98 -35.02 -2.44
N GLY A 215 19.27 -35.68 -1.52
CA GLY A 215 17.82 -35.80 -1.53
C GLY A 215 17.13 -34.47 -1.20
N ARG A 216 15.86 -34.36 -1.60
CA ARG A 216 15.00 -33.18 -1.39
C ARG A 216 13.64 -33.59 -0.88
N PHE A 217 13.03 -32.72 -0.08
CA PHE A 217 11.70 -32.91 0.49
C PHE A 217 10.97 -31.57 0.55
N ILE A 218 9.64 -31.59 0.62
CA ILE A 218 8.86 -30.35 0.84
C ILE A 218 8.97 -30.01 2.32
N SER A 219 9.47 -28.81 2.64
CA SER A 219 9.59 -28.30 4.01
C SER A 219 8.29 -27.68 4.50
N GLY A 220 7.53 -27.07 3.59
CA GLY A 220 6.27 -26.40 3.91
C GLY A 220 5.75 -25.59 2.72
N HIS A 221 4.62 -24.91 2.96
CA HIS A 221 3.94 -24.06 1.99
C HIS A 221 3.67 -22.69 2.63
N ALA A 222 3.92 -21.60 1.90
CA ALA A 222 3.44 -20.27 2.24
C ALA A 222 2.19 -19.97 1.40
N HIS A 223 1.10 -19.56 2.03
CA HIS A 223 -0.10 -19.13 1.33
C HIS A 223 -0.44 -17.69 1.70
N PRO A 224 -1.09 -16.88 0.83
CA PRO A 224 -1.57 -15.56 1.21
C PRO A 224 -2.47 -15.55 2.46
N GLY A 225 -3.25 -16.61 2.70
CA GLY A 225 -4.04 -16.78 3.94
C GLY A 225 -3.33 -17.56 5.06
N SER A 226 -2.09 -17.98 4.86
CA SER A 226 -1.20 -18.57 5.87
C SER A 226 0.27 -18.32 5.47
N PRO A 227 0.78 -17.09 5.61
CA PRO A 227 2.11 -16.69 5.12
C PRO A 227 3.26 -17.17 6.03
N TYR A 228 2.95 -17.95 7.07
CA TYR A 228 3.89 -18.42 8.08
C TYR A 228 4.44 -19.79 7.67
N VAL A 229 5.77 -19.95 7.67
CA VAL A 229 6.43 -21.20 7.27
C VAL A 229 7.41 -21.63 8.34
N PHE A 230 7.32 -22.91 8.71
CA PHE A 230 8.17 -23.58 9.67
C PHE A 230 9.67 -23.51 9.28
N GLY A 231 10.54 -23.28 10.25
CA GLY A 231 11.99 -23.30 10.11
C GLY A 231 12.62 -21.97 9.71
N LEU A 232 11.84 -20.92 9.45
CA LEU A 232 12.37 -19.61 9.02
C LEU A 232 12.80 -18.70 10.18
N VAL A 233 12.33 -18.94 11.40
CA VAL A 233 12.62 -18.11 12.59
C VAL A 233 13.99 -18.45 13.22
N GLY A 234 14.93 -18.97 12.42
CA GLY A 234 16.30 -19.29 12.83
C GLY A 234 17.23 -18.08 13.00
N VAL A 235 16.70 -16.85 12.84
CA VAL A 235 17.42 -15.58 12.89
C VAL A 235 16.77 -14.69 13.96
N ASP A 236 17.56 -14.04 14.81
CA ASP A 236 17.08 -13.13 15.86
C ASP A 236 16.70 -11.76 15.29
N HIS A 237 15.71 -11.74 14.40
CA HIS A 237 15.16 -10.52 13.82
C HIS A 237 13.67 -10.43 14.14
N ASP A 238 13.25 -9.22 14.49
CA ASP A 238 11.84 -8.87 14.56
C ASP A 238 11.29 -8.85 13.13
N LEU A 239 10.42 -9.79 12.81
CA LEU A 239 9.84 -9.95 11.48
C LEU A 239 8.40 -9.43 11.50
N ASP A 240 8.12 -8.38 10.73
CA ASP A 240 6.76 -8.00 10.40
C ASP A 240 6.19 -9.00 9.39
N PHE A 241 5.26 -9.84 9.86
CA PHE A 241 4.53 -10.77 9.01
C PHE A 241 3.32 -10.06 8.37
N PRO A 242 3.03 -10.29 7.08
CA PRO A 242 1.81 -9.77 6.47
C PRO A 242 0.57 -10.41 7.10
N GLU A 243 -0.52 -9.66 7.17
CA GLU A 243 -1.80 -10.17 7.68
C GLU A 243 -2.32 -11.31 6.79
N PRO A 244 -2.84 -12.41 7.38
CA PRO A 244 -3.34 -13.56 6.62
C PRO A 244 -4.61 -13.18 5.85
N MET A 245 -4.55 -13.24 4.52
CA MET A 245 -5.67 -12.95 3.64
C MET A 245 -6.77 -14.03 3.73
N PRO A 246 -8.02 -13.72 4.14
CA PRO A 246 -9.09 -14.71 4.17
C PRO A 246 -9.40 -15.31 2.80
N VAL A 247 -10.00 -16.49 2.79
CA VAL A 247 -10.75 -17.01 1.64
C VAL A 247 -12.18 -16.47 1.73
N VAL A 248 -12.67 -15.89 0.64
CA VAL A 248 -13.96 -15.18 0.59
C VAL A 248 -14.96 -15.97 -0.25
N GLY A 249 -16.13 -16.25 0.31
CA GLY A 249 -17.31 -16.74 -0.40
C GLY A 249 -18.41 -15.68 -0.46
N ILE A 250 -19.08 -15.54 -1.59
CA ILE A 250 -20.24 -14.66 -1.76
C ILE A 250 -21.48 -15.48 -2.09
N SER A 251 -22.60 -15.14 -1.45
CA SER A 251 -23.92 -15.72 -1.73
C SER A 251 -25.02 -14.65 -1.74
N ARG A 252 -26.23 -15.06 -2.14
CA ARG A 252 -27.42 -14.20 -2.10
C ARG A 252 -28.28 -14.61 -0.91
N SER A 253 -28.74 -13.63 -0.14
CA SER A 253 -29.62 -13.83 1.02
C SER A 253 -31.03 -13.29 0.73
N ALA A 254 -31.97 -13.56 1.62
CA ALA A 254 -33.35 -13.06 1.54
C ALA A 254 -33.44 -11.52 1.63
N LYS A 255 -32.46 -10.89 2.28
CA LYS A 255 -32.41 -9.43 2.51
C LYS A 255 -31.39 -8.68 1.63
N GLY A 256 -30.68 -9.37 0.73
CA GLY A 256 -29.59 -8.78 -0.06
C GLY A 256 -28.49 -9.77 -0.38
N TYR A 257 -27.25 -9.44 -0.04
CA TYR A 257 -26.08 -10.29 -0.22
C TYR A 257 -25.45 -10.69 1.11
N CYS A 258 -24.76 -11.84 1.09
CA CYS A 258 -23.99 -12.36 2.21
C CYS A 258 -22.56 -12.66 1.76
N ILE A 259 -21.58 -12.24 2.56
CA ILE A 259 -20.15 -12.55 2.40
C ILE A 259 -19.69 -13.39 3.59
N ILE A 260 -18.87 -14.40 3.30
CA ILE A 260 -18.31 -15.31 4.29
C ILE A 260 -16.79 -15.25 4.14
N SER A 261 -16.09 -14.89 5.20
CA SER A 261 -14.63 -14.75 5.20
C SER A 261 -14.01 -15.78 6.14
N VAL A 262 -13.11 -16.62 5.62
CA VAL A 262 -12.52 -17.75 6.36
C VAL A 262 -11.00 -17.58 6.51
N LEU A 263 -10.51 -17.66 7.74
CA LEU A 263 -9.09 -17.53 8.08
C LEU A 263 -8.51 -18.91 8.49
N GLU A 264 -7.52 -19.40 7.73
CA GLU A 264 -6.84 -20.67 8.02
C GLU A 264 -6.09 -20.62 9.35
N THR A 265 -5.36 -19.52 9.58
CA THR A 265 -4.44 -19.34 10.72
C THR A 265 -5.13 -19.22 12.06
N MET A 266 -6.34 -18.64 12.08
CA MET A 266 -7.16 -18.49 13.28
C MET A 266 -8.13 -19.66 13.49
N LYS A 267 -8.30 -20.53 12.49
CA LYS A 267 -9.41 -21.50 12.42
C LYS A 267 -10.78 -20.82 12.67
N THR A 268 -10.99 -19.63 12.08
CA THR A 268 -12.24 -18.87 12.21
C THR A 268 -12.92 -18.62 10.87
N TYR A 269 -14.22 -18.34 10.93
CA TYR A 269 -14.94 -17.68 9.85
C TYR A 269 -15.87 -16.60 10.40
N SER A 270 -16.07 -15.53 9.63
CA SER A 270 -17.19 -14.61 9.80
C SER A 270 -18.17 -14.77 8.64
N THR A 271 -19.44 -14.48 8.94
CA THR A 271 -20.53 -14.36 7.98
C THR A 271 -21.17 -12.99 8.21
N ASP A 272 -21.07 -12.09 7.24
CA ASP A 272 -21.80 -10.82 7.21
C ASP A 272 -22.97 -10.98 6.22
N ASP A 273 -24.20 -10.77 6.68
CA ASP A 273 -25.42 -10.78 5.87
C ASP A 273 -26.09 -9.38 5.90
N GLU A 274 -27.21 -9.23 5.18
CA GLU A 274 -27.97 -7.98 5.02
C GLU A 274 -27.18 -6.87 4.29
N LEU A 275 -26.17 -7.26 3.49
CA LEU A 275 -25.35 -6.33 2.72
C LEU A 275 -26.07 -5.85 1.45
N THR A 276 -25.98 -4.54 1.19
CA THR A 276 -26.27 -3.97 -0.12
C THR A 276 -25.19 -4.35 -1.13
N GLU A 277 -25.51 -4.25 -2.43
CA GLU A 277 -24.57 -4.55 -3.50
C GLU A 277 -23.29 -3.70 -3.40
N GLU A 278 -23.45 -2.41 -3.09
CA GLU A 278 -22.34 -1.50 -2.84
C GLU A 278 -21.54 -1.87 -1.59
N ALA A 279 -22.18 -2.13 -0.45
CA ALA A 279 -21.48 -2.51 0.78
C ALA A 279 -20.62 -3.76 0.61
N LEU A 280 -21.09 -4.72 -0.20
CA LEU A 280 -20.32 -5.89 -0.59
C LEU A 280 -19.11 -5.53 -1.47
N VAL A 281 -19.28 -4.67 -2.48
CA VAL A 281 -18.16 -4.19 -3.32
C VAL A 281 -17.16 -3.36 -2.52
N THR A 282 -17.62 -2.54 -1.56
CA THR A 282 -16.80 -1.84 -0.56
C THR A 282 -15.90 -2.84 0.17
N LYS A 283 -16.47 -3.91 0.76
CA LYS A 283 -15.71 -4.97 1.44
C LYS A 283 -14.72 -5.68 0.50
N LEU A 284 -15.08 -5.96 -0.76
CA LEU A 284 -14.17 -6.58 -1.74
C LEU A 284 -13.03 -5.68 -2.22
N ARG A 285 -13.14 -4.36 -2.03
CA ARG A 285 -12.10 -3.37 -2.35
C ARG A 285 -11.18 -3.06 -1.17
N THR A 286 -11.65 -3.22 0.07
CA THR A 286 -10.85 -2.97 1.28
C THR A 286 -10.23 -4.24 1.87
N CYS A 287 -10.91 -5.39 1.76
CA CYS A 287 -10.37 -6.68 2.17
C CYS A 287 -9.44 -7.26 1.08
N GLN A 288 -8.18 -7.51 1.44
CA GLN A 288 -7.31 -8.39 0.68
C GLN A 288 -7.70 -9.85 0.97
N TYR A 289 -7.90 -10.67 -0.06
CA TYR A 289 -8.32 -12.05 0.08
C TYR A 289 -7.51 -12.99 -0.82
N HIS A 290 -7.32 -14.24 -0.39
CA HIS A 290 -6.54 -15.22 -1.13
C HIS A 290 -7.30 -15.78 -2.34
N HIS A 291 -8.57 -16.15 -2.15
CA HIS A 291 -9.43 -16.75 -3.17
C HIS A 291 -10.87 -16.21 -3.05
N LEU A 292 -11.56 -16.10 -4.19
CA LEU A 292 -12.96 -15.72 -4.29
C LEU A 292 -13.80 -16.89 -4.81
N PHE A 293 -14.81 -17.27 -4.05
CA PHE A 293 -15.81 -18.28 -4.39
C PHE A 293 -17.19 -17.64 -4.54
N LEU A 294 -17.91 -17.99 -5.60
CA LEU A 294 -19.25 -17.44 -5.90
C LEU A 294 -20.30 -18.55 -5.83
N HIS A 295 -21.31 -18.37 -4.99
CA HIS A 295 -22.39 -19.34 -4.85
C HIS A 295 -23.43 -19.17 -5.96
N THR A 296 -23.95 -20.27 -6.51
CA THR A 296 -24.84 -20.22 -7.69
C THR A 296 -26.18 -19.51 -7.48
N SER A 297 -26.59 -19.25 -6.23
CA SER A 297 -27.69 -18.33 -5.91
C SER A 297 -27.53 -16.93 -6.53
N LEU A 298 -26.30 -16.51 -6.86
CA LEU A 298 -26.02 -15.23 -7.51
C LEU A 298 -26.45 -15.20 -8.99
N LYS A 299 -26.57 -16.35 -9.68
CA LYS A 299 -26.83 -16.43 -11.13
C LYS A 299 -28.20 -15.90 -11.56
N HIS A 300 -29.14 -15.79 -10.62
CA HIS A 300 -30.53 -15.39 -10.83
C HIS A 300 -30.88 -14.17 -9.97
N ASN A 301 -31.63 -13.22 -10.54
CA ASN A 301 -32.18 -12.11 -9.77
C ASN A 301 -33.42 -12.54 -8.95
N SER A 302 -33.83 -11.70 -7.99
CA SER A 302 -35.00 -11.87 -7.12
C SER A 302 -36.29 -12.21 -7.87
N SER A 303 -36.47 -11.64 -9.05
CA SER A 303 -37.65 -11.82 -9.92
C SER A 303 -37.48 -12.89 -11.02
N GLY A 304 -36.31 -13.53 -11.13
CA GLY A 304 -36.01 -14.55 -12.15
C GLY A 304 -35.94 -14.06 -13.61
N THR A 305 -36.10 -12.75 -13.87
CA THR A 305 -36.20 -12.15 -15.20
C THR A 305 -34.87 -11.84 -15.89
N CYS A 306 -33.79 -11.61 -15.14
CA CYS A 306 -32.49 -11.18 -15.68
C CYS A 306 -31.37 -12.14 -15.24
N ARG A 307 -30.32 -12.26 -16.06
CA ARG A 307 -29.09 -12.94 -15.63
C ARG A 307 -28.19 -11.99 -14.86
N TRP A 308 -27.42 -12.54 -13.95
CA TRP A 308 -26.39 -11.78 -13.24
C TRP A 308 -25.38 -11.18 -14.23
N GLY A 309 -25.16 -9.87 -14.13
CA GLY A 309 -24.33 -9.11 -15.06
C GLY A 309 -25.07 -8.43 -16.22
N GLU A 310 -26.39 -8.63 -16.37
CA GLU A 310 -27.26 -7.84 -17.24
C GLU A 310 -27.86 -6.63 -16.47
N PHE A 311 -28.65 -5.77 -17.14
CA PHE A 311 -29.24 -4.58 -16.51
C PHE A 311 -30.17 -4.95 -15.33
N GLY A 312 -29.88 -4.44 -14.13
CA GLY A 312 -30.71 -4.71 -12.95
C GLY A 312 -29.97 -4.58 -11.61
N GLU A 313 -30.23 -5.54 -10.73
CA GLU A 313 -29.44 -5.83 -9.52
C GLU A 313 -28.17 -6.64 -9.89
N GLY A 314 -27.10 -6.51 -9.11
CA GLY A 314 -25.90 -7.34 -9.20
C GLY A 314 -24.92 -6.94 -10.30
N GLY A 315 -25.20 -5.86 -11.05
CA GLY A 315 -24.37 -5.41 -12.18
C GLY A 315 -23.10 -4.64 -11.81
N LEU A 316 -23.00 -4.04 -10.61
CA LEU A 316 -21.77 -3.46 -10.06
C LEU A 316 -20.91 -4.58 -9.47
N LEU A 317 -21.52 -5.48 -8.69
CA LEU A 317 -20.86 -6.64 -8.10
C LEU A 317 -20.29 -7.58 -9.17
N TRP A 318 -21.03 -7.80 -10.27
CA TRP A 318 -20.54 -8.58 -11.41
C TRP A 318 -19.32 -7.92 -12.08
N GLY A 319 -19.30 -6.59 -12.22
CA GLY A 319 -18.14 -5.86 -12.74
C GLY A 319 -16.89 -6.09 -11.88
N GLU A 320 -17.03 -5.91 -10.57
CA GLU A 320 -15.94 -6.13 -9.59
C GLU A 320 -15.45 -7.58 -9.59
N CYS A 321 -16.37 -8.55 -9.58
CA CYS A 321 -16.01 -9.97 -9.58
C CYS A 321 -15.37 -10.39 -10.91
N ARG A 322 -15.87 -9.92 -12.05
CA ARG A 322 -15.35 -10.27 -13.39
C ARG A 322 -13.93 -9.75 -13.64
N ALA A 323 -13.49 -8.70 -12.95
CA ALA A 323 -12.12 -8.20 -13.01
C ALA A 323 -11.10 -9.12 -12.33
N ARG A 324 -11.54 -10.15 -11.57
CA ARG A 324 -10.71 -10.99 -10.70
C ARG A 324 -10.97 -12.49 -10.96
N PRO A 325 -10.02 -13.39 -10.67
CA PRO A 325 -10.26 -14.83 -10.79
C PRO A 325 -11.17 -15.33 -9.65
N PHE A 326 -12.18 -16.13 -9.99
CA PHE A 326 -13.10 -16.75 -9.04
C PHE A 326 -13.48 -18.17 -9.47
N GLU A 327 -13.99 -18.97 -8.53
CA GLU A 327 -14.54 -20.30 -8.78
C GLU A 327 -16.01 -20.41 -8.29
N TRP A 328 -16.83 -21.23 -8.93
CA TRP A 328 -18.26 -21.41 -8.59
C TRP A 328 -18.47 -22.58 -7.63
N PHE A 329 -19.44 -22.47 -6.71
CA PHE A 329 -19.83 -23.57 -5.82
C PHE A 329 -21.35 -23.63 -5.57
N GLU A 330 -21.84 -24.80 -5.14
CA GLU A 330 -23.27 -25.12 -4.95
C GLU A 330 -23.48 -25.82 -3.61
N GLY A 331 -24.54 -25.47 -2.87
CA GLY A 331 -24.94 -26.19 -1.64
C GLY A 331 -25.36 -25.25 -0.52
N ASN A 332 -24.86 -25.52 0.70
CA ASN A 332 -24.95 -24.56 1.80
C ASN A 332 -23.75 -23.58 1.71
N PRO A 333 -23.97 -22.25 1.65
CA PRO A 333 -22.90 -21.29 1.45
C PRO A 333 -21.73 -21.35 2.44
N VAL A 334 -21.99 -21.68 3.71
CA VAL A 334 -20.95 -21.77 4.76
C VAL A 334 -20.25 -23.12 4.70
N ASN A 335 -21.01 -24.22 4.77
CA ASN A 335 -20.43 -25.56 4.89
C ASN A 335 -19.60 -25.95 3.65
N GLU A 336 -20.06 -25.61 2.45
CA GLU A 336 -19.32 -25.93 1.22
C GLU A 336 -18.09 -25.04 1.06
N LEU A 337 -18.15 -23.76 1.46
CA LEU A 337 -16.96 -22.90 1.48
C LEU A 337 -15.91 -23.42 2.46
N LEU A 338 -16.31 -23.85 3.66
CA LEU A 338 -15.40 -24.47 4.63
C LEU A 338 -14.80 -25.79 4.11
N SER A 339 -15.56 -26.56 3.31
CA SER A 339 -15.04 -27.73 2.59
C SER A 339 -13.99 -27.34 1.55
N LYS A 340 -14.27 -26.33 0.70
CA LYS A 340 -13.33 -25.80 -0.29
C LYS A 340 -12.07 -25.21 0.33
N VAL A 341 -12.17 -24.59 1.51
CA VAL A 341 -11.02 -24.10 2.29
C VAL A 341 -10.16 -25.27 2.78
N LYS A 342 -10.75 -26.39 3.24
CA LYS A 342 -9.99 -27.59 3.62
C LYS A 342 -9.27 -28.21 2.43
N GLU A 343 -9.95 -28.34 1.29
CA GLU A 343 -9.36 -28.82 0.03
C GLU A 343 -8.17 -27.93 -0.41
N LEU A 344 -8.33 -26.61 -0.34
CA LEU A 344 -7.32 -25.63 -0.77
C LEU A 344 -6.05 -25.62 0.09
N TYR A 345 -6.18 -25.82 1.41
CA TYR A 345 -5.05 -25.85 2.35
C TYR A 345 -4.62 -27.27 2.77
N GLY A 346 -5.19 -28.32 2.18
CA GLY A 346 -4.85 -29.73 2.49
C GLY A 346 -5.18 -30.16 3.93
N LEU A 347 -6.19 -29.55 4.56
CA LEU A 347 -6.56 -29.79 5.96
C LEU A 347 -7.39 -31.07 6.13
N GLU A 348 -7.23 -31.76 7.28
CA GLU A 348 -8.10 -32.91 7.62
C GLU A 348 -9.58 -32.50 7.73
N ASP A 349 -10.48 -33.40 7.32
CA ASP A 349 -11.94 -33.22 7.46
C ASP A 349 -12.39 -32.92 8.89
N LYS A 350 -11.64 -33.39 9.89
CA LYS A 350 -11.91 -33.16 11.32
C LYS A 350 -11.69 -31.71 11.77
N VAL A 351 -10.93 -30.91 11.03
CA VAL A 351 -10.64 -29.52 11.42
C VAL A 351 -11.95 -28.72 11.45
N THR A 352 -12.26 -28.13 12.60
CA THR A 352 -13.41 -27.23 12.77
C THR A 352 -12.97 -25.78 12.61
N PHE A 353 -13.90 -24.93 12.18
CA PHE A 353 -13.71 -23.48 12.16
C PHE A 353 -14.75 -22.84 13.08
N ARG A 354 -14.33 -21.89 13.93
CA ARG A 354 -15.19 -21.16 14.86
C ARG A 354 -15.85 -19.97 14.16
N ASN A 355 -17.17 -19.83 14.29
CA ASN A 355 -17.85 -18.62 13.87
C ASN A 355 -17.48 -17.46 14.82
N ILE A 356 -17.09 -16.31 14.29
CA ILE A 356 -16.81 -15.09 15.06
C ILE A 356 -17.86 -13.97 14.88
N THR A 357 -18.88 -14.16 14.03
CA THR A 357 -19.96 -13.17 13.86
C THR A 357 -20.76 -13.02 15.15
N VAL A 358 -20.65 -11.84 15.79
CA VAL A 358 -21.54 -11.41 16.86
C VAL A 358 -22.75 -10.71 16.24
N VAL A 359 -23.90 -11.39 16.22
CA VAL A 359 -25.17 -10.81 15.77
C VAL A 359 -25.60 -9.73 16.77
N SER A 360 -25.77 -8.50 16.29
CA SER A 360 -26.32 -7.39 17.07
C SER A 360 -27.57 -6.84 16.39
N GLU A 361 -28.68 -6.81 17.12
CA GLU A 361 -29.92 -6.21 16.65
C GLU A 361 -29.74 -4.69 16.48
N ASN A 362 -30.40 -4.12 15.47
CA ASN A 362 -30.39 -2.67 15.20
C ASN A 362 -29.00 -2.05 14.92
N ARG A 363 -28.03 -2.84 14.44
CA ARG A 363 -26.78 -2.32 13.85
C ARG A 363 -27.11 -1.46 12.60
N PRO A 364 -26.42 -0.32 12.38
CA PRO A 364 -26.52 0.39 11.11
C PRO A 364 -26.00 -0.45 9.95
N ARG A 365 -26.54 -0.23 8.75
CA ARG A 365 -26.06 -0.90 7.53
C ARG A 365 -24.63 -0.44 7.20
N PRO A 366 -23.74 -1.34 6.75
CA PRO A 366 -22.40 -0.98 6.28
C PRO A 366 -22.39 0.06 5.15
N LEU A 367 -21.27 0.76 5.03
CA LEU A 367 -21.16 1.99 4.26
C LEU A 367 -21.17 1.75 2.74
N HIS A 368 -22.01 2.51 2.04
CA HIS A 368 -22.11 2.53 0.58
C HIS A 368 -20.79 2.95 -0.07
N LEU A 369 -20.51 2.47 -1.28
CA LEU A 369 -19.22 2.66 -1.94
C LEU A 369 -19.02 4.12 -2.34
N GLY A 370 -20.08 4.76 -2.86
CA GLY A 370 -20.07 6.21 -3.11
C GLY A 370 -19.80 7.01 -1.84
N THR A 371 -20.43 6.64 -0.73
CA THR A 371 -20.24 7.32 0.56
C THR A 371 -18.82 7.15 1.11
N ALA A 372 -18.30 5.93 1.16
CA ALA A 372 -16.98 5.60 1.69
C ALA A 372 -15.83 6.27 0.91
N THR A 373 -16.00 6.45 -0.40
CA THR A 373 -15.03 7.15 -1.27
C THR A 373 -15.17 8.67 -1.14
N GLN A 374 -16.38 9.23 -1.15
CA GLN A 374 -16.62 10.68 -1.09
C GLN A 374 -16.25 11.33 0.26
N ILE A 375 -16.18 10.57 1.35
CA ILE A 375 -15.63 11.01 2.64
C ILE A 375 -14.17 10.56 2.88
N GLY A 376 -13.55 9.86 1.94
CA GLY A 376 -12.13 9.47 2.05
C GLY A 376 -11.80 8.42 3.13
N VAL A 377 -12.75 7.55 3.52
CA VAL A 377 -12.46 6.31 4.27
C VAL A 377 -11.79 5.30 3.34
N ILE A 378 -12.21 5.26 2.07
CA ILE A 378 -11.45 4.68 0.97
C ILE A 378 -10.69 5.80 0.26
N ARG A 379 -9.37 5.62 0.09
CA ARG A 379 -8.51 6.62 -0.56
C ARG A 379 -8.96 6.82 -2.01
N THR A 380 -9.28 8.06 -2.34
CA THR A 380 -9.78 8.49 -3.66
C THR A 380 -9.06 9.79 -4.02
N GLU A 381 -8.61 9.94 -5.26
CA GLU A 381 -7.90 11.16 -5.67
C GLU A 381 -8.81 12.39 -5.63
N GLY A 382 -8.25 13.54 -5.28
CA GLY A 382 -9.01 14.78 -5.04
C GLY A 382 -9.84 14.82 -3.74
N ILE A 383 -10.04 13.70 -3.05
CA ILE A 383 -10.81 13.64 -1.79
C ILE A 383 -9.87 13.62 -0.56
N PRO A 384 -10.09 14.46 0.47
CA PRO A 384 -9.32 14.39 1.70
C PRO A 384 -9.50 13.06 2.44
N CYS A 385 -8.40 12.36 2.71
CA CYS A 385 -8.41 11.05 3.38
C CYS A 385 -8.73 11.18 4.88
N LEU A 386 -9.96 10.85 5.28
CA LEU A 386 -10.43 10.94 6.67
C LEU A 386 -9.54 10.17 7.66
N LEU A 387 -9.05 8.99 7.31
CA LEU A 387 -8.16 8.20 8.19
C LEU A 387 -6.86 8.91 8.57
N LYS A 388 -6.35 9.84 7.73
CA LYS A 388 -5.16 10.68 8.02
C LYS A 388 -5.49 11.92 8.87
N VAL A 389 -6.77 12.16 9.16
CA VAL A 389 -7.28 13.27 9.96
C VAL A 389 -7.68 12.80 11.35
N LEU A 390 -8.23 11.58 11.45
CA LEU A 390 -8.65 10.97 12.71
C LEU A 390 -7.47 10.52 13.58
N LEU A 391 -6.38 10.08 12.95
CA LEU A 391 -5.22 9.50 13.64
C LEU A 391 -3.97 10.33 13.38
N PRO A 392 -3.07 10.48 14.37
CA PRO A 392 -1.80 11.16 14.21
C PRO A 392 -0.85 10.34 13.31
N SER A 393 0.15 11.01 12.71
CA SER A 393 0.95 10.46 11.60
C SER A 393 1.90 9.31 11.94
N ASP A 394 2.15 9.09 13.23
CA ASP A 394 2.87 7.95 13.81
C ASP A 394 1.99 6.69 13.95
N CYS A 395 0.66 6.86 13.97
CA CYS A 395 -0.28 5.76 14.10
C CYS A 395 -0.40 4.98 12.77
N THR A 396 0.23 3.81 12.72
CA THR A 396 0.26 2.93 11.52
C THR A 396 -0.08 1.48 11.86
N GLY A 397 -0.41 0.68 10.85
CA GLY A 397 -0.72 -0.75 11.01
C GLY A 397 -2.11 -1.02 11.60
N LEU A 398 -2.21 -2.01 12.48
CA LEU A 398 -3.47 -2.57 13.00
C LEU A 398 -4.47 -1.53 13.55
N PRO A 399 -4.08 -0.47 14.30
CA PRO A 399 -5.03 0.53 14.79
C PRO A 399 -5.76 1.28 13.67
N VAL A 400 -5.08 1.53 12.56
CA VAL A 400 -5.66 2.22 11.39
C VAL A 400 -6.69 1.32 10.69
N LEU A 401 -6.39 0.01 10.61
CA LEU A 401 -7.30 -0.99 10.04
C LEU A 401 -8.56 -1.14 10.92
N TYR A 402 -8.43 -1.12 12.25
CA TYR A 402 -9.57 -1.15 13.16
C TYR A 402 -10.49 0.08 12.99
N ILE A 403 -9.93 1.30 12.95
CA ILE A 403 -10.74 2.50 12.69
C ILE A 403 -11.37 2.48 11.30
N GLN A 404 -10.67 1.95 10.28
CA GLN A 404 -11.25 1.80 8.95
C GLN A 404 -12.44 0.82 8.95
N ASP A 405 -12.33 -0.34 9.58
CA ASP A 405 -13.44 -1.29 9.66
C ASP A 405 -14.62 -0.75 10.48
N LEU A 406 -14.35 -0.08 11.60
CA LEU A 406 -15.36 0.56 12.46
C LEU A 406 -16.18 1.62 11.70
N LEU A 407 -15.57 2.36 10.77
CA LEU A 407 -16.24 3.36 9.93
C LEU A 407 -16.97 2.74 8.72
N LEU A 408 -16.46 1.63 8.18
CA LEU A 408 -17.11 0.91 7.08
C LEU A 408 -18.29 0.07 7.56
N ASN A 409 -18.25 -0.41 8.81
CA ASN A 409 -19.25 -1.29 9.41
C ASN A 409 -19.67 -0.75 10.80
N PRO A 410 -20.44 0.37 10.87
CA PRO A 410 -20.73 1.02 12.15
C PRO A 410 -21.33 0.08 13.21
N PRO A 411 -21.01 0.29 14.50
CA PRO A 411 -21.47 -0.55 15.60
C PRO A 411 -22.95 -0.29 15.94
N ALA A 412 -23.58 -1.21 16.66
CA ALA A 412 -24.90 -0.96 17.26
C ALA A 412 -24.80 0.03 18.44
N TYR A 413 -25.89 0.76 18.71
CA TYR A 413 -25.94 1.88 19.68
C TYR A 413 -25.29 1.61 21.04
N ALA A 414 -25.49 0.42 21.61
CA ALA A 414 -24.87 0.05 22.89
C ALA A 414 -23.33 0.07 22.81
N ILE A 415 -22.75 -0.52 21.77
CA ILE A 415 -21.31 -0.57 21.54
C ILE A 415 -20.77 0.82 21.15
N ALA A 416 -21.52 1.60 20.36
CA ALA A 416 -21.19 2.99 20.07
C ALA A 416 -21.10 3.84 21.35
N SER A 417 -22.05 3.66 22.27
CA SER A 417 -22.07 4.32 23.58
C SER A 417 -20.89 3.87 24.47
N THR A 418 -20.57 2.58 24.50
CA THR A 418 -19.38 2.05 25.20
C THR A 418 -18.08 2.64 24.63
N ILE A 419 -17.92 2.69 23.30
CA ILE A 419 -16.77 3.35 22.64
C ILE A 419 -16.70 4.82 23.02
N GLN A 420 -17.82 5.54 23.00
CA GLN A 420 -17.86 6.95 23.40
C GLN A 420 -17.50 7.15 24.88
N ALA A 421 -17.90 6.24 25.77
CA ALA A 421 -17.53 6.26 27.18
C ALA A 421 -16.04 5.99 27.38
N ILE A 422 -15.45 5.00 26.67
CA ILE A 422 -14.00 4.76 26.64
C ILE A 422 -13.25 6.01 26.22
N CYS A 423 -13.65 6.63 25.11
CA CYS A 423 -12.98 7.83 24.60
C CYS A 423 -13.13 9.03 25.55
N ARG A 424 -14.27 9.20 26.23
CA ARG A 424 -14.46 10.21 27.28
C ARG A 424 -13.57 9.97 28.50
N LEU A 425 -13.36 8.72 28.92
CA LEU A 425 -12.41 8.39 30.00
C LEU A 425 -10.98 8.70 29.57
N MET A 426 -10.54 8.17 28.42
CA MET A 426 -9.22 8.42 27.82
C MET A 426 -8.90 9.92 27.66
N SER A 427 -9.90 10.74 27.34
CA SER A 427 -9.75 12.20 27.22
C SER A 427 -9.44 12.91 28.55
N ASN A 428 -9.67 12.26 29.69
CA ASN A 428 -9.57 12.85 31.03
C ASN A 428 -8.50 12.18 31.93
N VAL A 429 -7.82 11.14 31.44
CA VAL A 429 -6.71 10.46 32.14
C VAL A 429 -5.60 11.45 32.51
N LYS A 430 -5.03 11.28 33.72
CA LYS A 430 -3.91 12.08 34.24
C LYS A 430 -2.68 11.24 34.60
N CYS A 431 -2.84 9.93 34.75
CA CYS A 431 -1.73 9.01 34.99
C CYS A 431 -0.88 8.75 33.73
N SER A 432 0.25 8.05 33.90
CA SER A 432 1.01 7.52 32.78
C SER A 432 0.23 6.43 32.04
N ILE A 433 0.24 6.50 30.71
CA ILE A 433 -0.50 5.62 29.81
C ILE A 433 0.53 4.65 29.19
N PRO A 434 0.23 3.33 29.11
CA PRO A 434 1.11 2.37 28.46
C PRO A 434 1.23 2.66 26.94
N GLU A 435 2.28 2.14 26.31
CA GLU A 435 2.53 2.43 24.89
C GLU A 435 1.53 1.74 23.94
N PHE A 436 0.75 0.76 24.43
CA PHE A 436 -0.16 -0.10 23.67
C PHE A 436 0.61 -0.93 22.62
N SER A 437 1.36 -1.92 23.10
CA SER A 437 2.03 -2.93 22.27
C SER A 437 1.01 -3.63 21.36
N CYS A 438 1.23 -3.53 20.04
CA CYS A 438 0.33 -4.11 19.04
C CYS A 438 1.00 -5.32 18.37
N ILE A 439 0.40 -6.50 18.53
CA ILE A 439 0.82 -7.74 17.86
C ILE A 439 -0.37 -8.24 17.05
N SER A 440 -0.11 -8.67 15.80
CA SER A 440 -1.10 -9.39 15.00
C SER A 440 -1.53 -10.68 15.70
N SER A 441 -2.83 -10.85 15.92
CA SER A 441 -3.38 -12.12 16.39
C SER A 441 -3.03 -13.27 15.42
N GLY A 442 -3.01 -12.99 14.10
CA GLY A 442 -2.55 -13.89 13.05
C GLY A 442 -1.16 -14.46 13.31
N LYS A 443 -0.20 -13.56 13.57
CA LYS A 443 1.19 -13.88 13.91
C LYS A 443 1.29 -14.66 15.23
N LEU A 444 0.60 -14.20 16.27
CA LEU A 444 0.69 -14.75 17.62
C LEU A 444 0.28 -16.23 17.66
N VAL A 445 -0.88 -16.57 17.08
CA VAL A 445 -1.35 -17.97 17.08
C VAL A 445 -0.38 -18.86 16.32
N LYS A 446 0.04 -18.45 15.11
CA LYS A 446 0.80 -19.34 14.25
C LYS A 446 2.22 -19.60 14.74
N LEU A 447 2.85 -18.62 15.43
CA LEU A 447 4.14 -18.81 16.10
C LEU A 447 4.07 -19.76 17.30
N LEU A 448 2.95 -19.76 18.03
CA LEU A 448 2.74 -20.67 19.17
C LEU A 448 2.36 -22.09 18.69
N GLU A 449 1.43 -22.24 17.73
CA GLU A 449 1.08 -23.52 17.10
C GLU A 449 2.31 -24.24 16.55
N LEU A 450 3.17 -23.52 15.81
CA LEU A 450 4.39 -24.06 15.20
C LEU A 450 5.55 -24.19 16.20
N ARG A 451 5.43 -23.60 17.39
CA ARG A 451 6.45 -23.55 18.46
C ARG A 451 7.76 -22.92 17.97
N GLU A 452 7.62 -21.80 17.27
CA GLU A 452 8.69 -21.00 16.68
C GLU A 452 8.77 -19.57 17.21
N ALA A 453 7.97 -19.23 18.23
CA ALA A 453 8.12 -17.98 18.97
C ALA A 453 9.55 -17.87 19.53
N ASN A 454 10.28 -16.82 19.11
CA ASN A 454 11.61 -16.53 19.62
C ASN A 454 11.52 -15.66 20.89
N HIS A 455 12.66 -15.39 21.53
CA HIS A 455 12.72 -14.60 22.77
C HIS A 455 12.15 -13.17 22.61
N ILE A 456 12.34 -12.52 21.46
CA ILE A 456 11.79 -11.19 21.15
C ILE A 456 10.27 -11.23 21.10
N GLU A 457 9.70 -12.24 20.43
CA GLU A 457 8.24 -12.42 20.34
C GLU A 457 7.62 -12.72 21.72
N PHE A 458 8.29 -13.51 22.57
CA PHE A 458 7.85 -13.70 23.96
C PHE A 458 7.95 -12.42 24.79
N CYS A 459 8.99 -11.61 24.64
CA CYS A 459 9.06 -10.27 25.25
C CYS A 459 7.89 -9.40 24.81
N LYS A 460 7.56 -9.36 23.50
CA LYS A 460 6.39 -8.63 22.98
C LYS A 460 5.08 -9.14 23.58
N ILE A 461 4.87 -10.46 23.62
CA ILE A 461 3.68 -11.07 24.24
C ILE A 461 3.61 -10.67 25.72
N LYS A 462 4.72 -10.68 26.45
CA LYS A 462 4.78 -10.22 27.84
C LYS A 462 4.44 -8.73 27.98
N CYS A 463 4.92 -7.84 27.10
CA CYS A 463 4.53 -6.43 27.09
C CYS A 463 3.01 -6.26 26.93
N VAL A 464 2.38 -6.98 25.98
CA VAL A 464 0.92 -6.96 25.80
C VAL A 464 0.17 -7.33 27.09
N LEU A 465 0.66 -8.33 27.82
CA LEU A 465 0.02 -8.78 29.08
C LEU A 465 0.30 -7.80 30.24
N ASP A 466 1.53 -7.32 30.37
CA ASP A 466 1.93 -6.39 31.42
C ASP A 466 1.26 -5.02 31.29
N GLU A 467 1.00 -4.54 30.07
CA GLU A 467 0.26 -3.30 29.83
C GLU A 467 -1.22 -3.44 30.23
N ILE A 468 -1.86 -4.59 30.00
CA ILE A 468 -3.20 -4.88 30.51
C ILE A 468 -3.21 -4.95 32.05
N LEU A 469 -2.18 -5.56 32.65
CA LEU A 469 -2.02 -5.59 34.11
C LEU A 469 -1.74 -4.19 34.69
N GLN A 470 -1.02 -3.32 33.97
CA GLN A 470 -0.84 -1.92 34.32
C GLN A 470 -2.16 -1.15 34.26
N MET A 471 -2.98 -1.35 33.21
CA MET A 471 -4.33 -0.79 33.13
C MET A 471 -5.23 -1.28 34.28
N TYR A 472 -5.15 -2.56 34.64
CA TYR A 472 -5.91 -3.14 35.76
C TYR A 472 -5.49 -2.59 37.14
N ARG A 473 -4.17 -2.44 37.36
CA ARG A 473 -3.60 -1.93 38.63
C ARG A 473 -3.87 -0.45 38.87
N ASN A 474 -4.15 0.33 37.82
CA ASN A 474 -4.44 1.76 37.90
C ASN A 474 -5.96 2.05 37.91
N SER A 475 -6.44 2.79 38.89
CA SER A 475 -7.89 3.05 39.06
C SER A 475 -8.52 3.93 37.97
N GLU A 476 -7.78 4.82 37.30
CA GLU A 476 -8.30 5.58 36.15
C GLU A 476 -8.44 4.67 34.92
N LEU A 477 -7.47 3.78 34.71
CA LEU A 477 -7.42 2.89 33.55
C LEU A 477 -8.28 1.63 33.71
N ARG A 478 -8.54 1.15 34.94
CA ARG A 478 -9.32 -0.07 35.20
C ARG A 478 -10.76 0.03 34.69
N GLU A 479 -11.41 1.18 34.86
CA GLU A 479 -12.77 1.37 34.32
C GLU A 479 -12.76 1.46 32.78
N THR A 480 -11.70 2.03 32.20
CA THR A 480 -11.48 2.03 30.75
C THR A 480 -11.27 0.60 30.22
N LEU A 481 -10.51 -0.23 30.95
CA LEU A 481 -10.26 -1.63 30.63
C LEU A 481 -11.54 -2.50 30.69
N LYS A 482 -12.41 -2.27 31.68
CA LYS A 482 -13.71 -2.94 31.77
C LYS A 482 -14.59 -2.65 30.55
N LEU A 483 -14.67 -1.39 30.12
CA LEU A 483 -15.48 -1.00 28.97
C LEU A 483 -14.89 -1.54 27.65
N LEU A 484 -13.56 -1.64 27.54
CA LEU A 484 -12.88 -2.23 26.37
C LEU A 484 -13.22 -3.71 26.14
N MET A 485 -13.84 -4.41 27.10
CA MET A 485 -14.30 -5.78 26.93
C MET A 485 -15.36 -5.91 25.82
N ASP A 486 -16.35 -5.01 25.74
CA ASP A 486 -17.46 -5.16 24.78
C ASP A 486 -17.02 -4.99 23.32
N PRO A 487 -16.24 -3.94 22.93
CA PRO A 487 -15.73 -3.83 21.57
C PRO A 487 -14.79 -4.98 21.19
N THR A 488 -13.97 -5.46 22.15
CA THR A 488 -13.05 -6.58 21.91
C THR A 488 -13.82 -7.90 21.70
N TRP A 489 -14.89 -8.14 22.45
CA TRP A 489 -15.79 -9.29 22.21
C TRP A 489 -16.40 -9.24 20.81
N VAL A 490 -16.92 -8.08 20.40
CA VAL A 490 -17.50 -7.88 19.05
C VAL A 490 -16.48 -8.10 17.93
N ALA A 491 -15.23 -7.67 18.12
CA ALA A 491 -14.16 -7.83 17.14
C ALA A 491 -13.61 -9.28 17.03
N THR A 492 -13.61 -10.04 18.13
CA THR A 492 -12.95 -11.37 18.21
C THR A 492 -13.92 -12.56 18.19
N GLY A 493 -15.21 -12.32 18.44
CA GLY A 493 -16.20 -13.35 18.76
C GLY A 493 -15.95 -14.06 20.10
N LEU A 494 -14.96 -13.65 20.90
CA LEU A 494 -14.59 -14.30 22.16
C LEU A 494 -15.26 -13.63 23.35
N LYS A 495 -16.16 -14.37 24.02
CA LYS A 495 -16.71 -13.95 25.31
C LYS A 495 -15.82 -14.45 26.44
N ILE A 496 -15.15 -13.53 27.12
CA ILE A 496 -14.21 -13.79 28.22
C ILE A 496 -14.61 -12.92 29.42
N ASP A 497 -14.61 -13.50 30.62
CA ASP A 497 -14.93 -12.78 31.85
C ASP A 497 -13.74 -11.92 32.31
N PHE A 498 -14.01 -10.71 32.82
CA PHE A 498 -12.98 -9.73 33.17
C PHE A 498 -11.94 -10.24 34.18
N GLU A 499 -12.38 -10.87 35.27
CA GLU A 499 -11.46 -11.42 36.29
C GLU A 499 -10.67 -12.63 35.75
N LYS A 500 -11.23 -13.37 34.77
CA LYS A 500 -10.54 -14.47 34.08
C LYS A 500 -9.43 -13.94 33.16
N LEU A 501 -9.71 -12.88 32.38
CA LEU A 501 -8.72 -12.18 31.58
C LEU A 501 -7.53 -11.75 32.43
N VAL A 502 -7.79 -11.05 33.55
CA VAL A 502 -6.73 -10.56 34.45
C VAL A 502 -5.90 -11.72 35.03
N SER A 503 -6.56 -12.78 35.54
CA SER A 503 -5.85 -13.91 36.16
C SER A 503 -5.00 -14.69 35.15
N GLU A 504 -5.51 -14.94 33.95
CA GLU A 504 -4.74 -15.65 32.91
C GLU A 504 -3.62 -14.79 32.33
N CYS A 505 -3.81 -13.46 32.19
CA CYS A 505 -2.73 -12.54 31.83
C CYS A 505 -1.62 -12.50 32.88
N GLU A 506 -1.95 -12.52 34.18
CA GLU A 506 -0.95 -12.57 35.26
C GLU A 506 -0.17 -13.89 35.27
N GLN A 507 -0.86 -15.03 35.10
CA GLN A 507 -0.21 -16.34 34.97
C GLN A 507 0.76 -16.39 33.77
N ALA A 508 0.30 -15.99 32.58
CA ALA A 508 1.12 -16.00 31.37
C ALA A 508 2.30 -15.01 31.46
N SER A 509 2.08 -13.80 31.97
CA SER A 509 3.14 -12.79 32.12
C SER A 509 4.21 -13.18 33.13
N CYS A 510 3.80 -13.77 34.27
CA CYS A 510 4.73 -14.33 35.25
C CYS A 510 5.52 -15.48 34.63
N ARG A 511 4.86 -16.41 33.94
CA ARG A 511 5.52 -17.58 33.34
C ARG A 511 6.56 -17.21 32.27
N ILE A 512 6.26 -16.23 31.42
CA ILE A 512 7.24 -15.68 30.48
C ILE A 512 8.38 -14.99 31.23
N GLY A 513 8.08 -14.18 32.25
CA GLY A 513 9.07 -13.45 33.06
C GLY A 513 9.95 -14.33 33.96
N GLU A 514 9.55 -15.56 34.25
CA GLU A 514 10.38 -16.59 34.90
C GLU A 514 11.42 -17.19 33.95
N MET A 515 11.06 -17.37 32.68
CA MET A 515 11.89 -18.09 31.69
C MET A 515 12.77 -17.18 30.83
N ILE A 516 12.21 -16.11 30.28
CA ILE A 516 12.86 -15.23 29.30
C ILE A 516 13.74 -14.20 30.01
N PHE A 517 14.93 -13.95 29.46
CA PHE A 517 15.83 -12.90 29.94
C PHE A 517 15.29 -11.51 29.54
N LEU A 518 15.32 -10.55 30.48
CA LEU A 518 14.73 -9.23 30.29
C LEU A 518 15.78 -8.12 30.33
N GLU A 519 15.57 -7.04 29.58
CA GLU A 519 16.51 -5.92 29.53
C GLU A 519 16.73 -5.30 30.92
N GLY A 520 18.00 -5.19 31.33
CA GLY A 520 18.42 -4.69 32.64
C GLY A 520 19.00 -5.76 33.58
N GLU A 521 18.71 -7.05 33.34
CA GLU A 521 19.44 -8.15 33.95
C GLU A 521 20.90 -8.15 33.42
N ARG A 522 21.91 -8.43 34.25
CA ARG A 522 23.34 -8.34 33.88
C ARG A 522 24.09 -9.66 33.97
N ASP A 523 23.32 -10.73 34.12
CA ASP A 523 23.76 -12.00 34.69
C ASP A 523 24.33 -12.95 33.63
N GLN A 524 24.43 -12.48 32.37
CA GLN A 524 24.76 -13.25 31.17
C GLN A 524 25.71 -12.48 30.24
N THR A 525 26.84 -12.01 30.77
CA THR A 525 27.89 -11.42 29.93
C THR A 525 28.44 -12.42 28.92
N ILE A 526 28.72 -11.93 27.71
CA ILE A 526 29.50 -12.65 26.70
C ILE A 526 30.92 -12.87 27.24
N SER A 527 31.50 -14.03 26.95
CA SER A 527 32.84 -14.42 27.39
C SER A 527 33.89 -13.48 26.77
N SER A 528 34.95 -13.13 27.51
CA SER A 528 36.07 -12.36 26.95
C SER A 528 37.39 -12.73 27.61
N TYR A 529 38.46 -12.84 26.81
CA TYR A 529 39.79 -13.21 27.26
C TYR A 529 40.85 -12.36 26.52
N PRO A 530 41.95 -11.91 27.17
CA PRO A 530 42.85 -10.88 26.61
C PRO A 530 43.61 -11.22 25.31
N HIS A 531 43.46 -12.43 24.78
CA HIS A 531 44.24 -12.96 23.66
C HIS A 531 43.39 -13.51 22.51
N ILE A 532 42.06 -13.48 22.64
CA ILE A 532 41.10 -13.90 21.61
C ILE A 532 40.21 -12.68 21.28
N PRO A 533 39.95 -12.35 20.00
CA PRO A 533 39.07 -11.24 19.65
C PRO A 533 37.68 -11.39 20.26
N SER A 534 37.10 -10.33 20.82
CA SER A 534 35.76 -10.40 21.43
C SER A 534 34.68 -10.79 20.42
N GLU A 535 34.81 -10.31 19.17
CA GLU A 535 33.97 -10.65 18.02
C GLU A 535 33.70 -12.16 17.87
N PHE A 536 34.65 -13.03 18.23
CA PHE A 536 34.47 -14.49 18.19
C PHE A 536 33.47 -14.97 19.25
N PHE A 537 33.60 -14.51 20.49
CA PHE A 537 32.64 -14.84 21.55
C PHE A 537 31.28 -14.18 21.29
N GLU A 538 31.27 -12.98 20.71
CA GLU A 538 30.05 -12.28 20.29
C GLU A 538 29.26 -13.08 19.23
N ASP A 539 29.90 -13.48 18.12
CA ASP A 539 29.26 -14.29 17.07
C ASP A 539 28.80 -15.67 17.59
N MET A 540 29.60 -16.32 18.45
CA MET A 540 29.29 -17.68 18.94
C MET A 540 28.20 -17.69 20.02
N GLU A 541 28.27 -16.80 21.01
CA GLU A 541 27.42 -16.86 22.20
C GLU A 541 26.11 -16.07 22.10
N SER A 542 26.05 -15.00 21.29
CA SER A 542 24.80 -14.25 21.03
C SER A 542 23.68 -15.15 20.50
N SER A 543 24.06 -16.24 19.82
CA SER A 543 23.13 -17.23 19.29
C SER A 543 22.42 -18.10 20.35
N TRP A 544 22.66 -17.87 21.65
CA TRP A 544 21.94 -18.51 22.75
C TRP A 544 21.91 -17.72 24.09
N LYS A 545 22.97 -16.99 24.47
CA LYS A 545 22.99 -16.12 25.67
C LYS A 545 22.01 -14.95 25.52
N GLY A 546 21.50 -14.44 26.64
CA GLY A 546 20.60 -13.28 26.68
C GLY A 546 19.15 -13.58 26.22
N ARG A 547 18.80 -14.85 26.03
CA ARG A 547 17.46 -15.28 25.56
C ARG A 547 16.58 -15.87 26.66
N ILE A 548 17.19 -16.62 27.57
CA ILE A 548 16.55 -17.35 28.68
C ILE A 548 17.39 -17.11 29.94
N LYS A 549 16.76 -17.04 31.12
CA LYS A 549 17.46 -16.76 32.39
C LYS A 549 18.47 -17.86 32.75
N ARG A 550 19.66 -17.45 33.22
CA ARG A 550 20.80 -18.33 33.57
C ARG A 550 20.38 -19.53 34.44
N ILE A 551 19.45 -19.32 35.38
CA ILE A 551 18.92 -20.35 36.30
C ILE A 551 18.37 -21.60 35.59
N HIS A 552 17.88 -21.50 34.35
CA HIS A 552 17.35 -22.65 33.58
C HIS A 552 18.40 -23.30 32.67
N LEU A 553 19.63 -22.77 32.67
CA LEU A 553 20.72 -23.11 31.75
C LEU A 553 22.07 -23.28 32.45
N GLU A 554 22.12 -23.28 33.80
CA GLU A 554 23.36 -23.20 34.58
C GLU A 554 24.38 -24.28 34.19
N GLU A 555 23.95 -25.52 33.92
CA GLU A 555 24.81 -26.59 33.41
C GLU A 555 25.48 -26.23 32.07
N ALA A 556 24.73 -25.65 31.14
CA ALA A 556 25.22 -25.25 29.82
C ALA A 556 26.10 -23.99 29.88
N PHE A 557 25.79 -23.04 30.77
CA PHE A 557 26.70 -21.93 31.08
C PHE A 557 28.04 -22.44 31.59
N ILE A 558 28.03 -23.30 32.60
CA ILE A 558 29.24 -23.91 33.19
C ILE A 558 30.05 -24.70 32.15
N GLU A 559 29.39 -25.39 31.22
CA GLU A 559 30.04 -26.18 30.16
C GLU A 559 30.70 -25.29 29.10
N VAL A 560 30.03 -24.22 28.65
CA VAL A 560 30.61 -23.25 27.70
C VAL A 560 31.70 -22.40 28.36
N GLU A 561 31.51 -21.94 29.60
CA GLU A 561 32.51 -21.18 30.37
C GLU A 561 33.82 -21.98 30.53
N LYS A 562 33.72 -23.28 30.85
CA LYS A 562 34.89 -24.19 30.91
C LYS A 562 35.52 -24.43 29.54
N ALA A 563 34.73 -24.59 28.48
CA ALA A 563 35.27 -24.77 27.13
C ALA A 563 35.98 -23.50 26.62
N ALA A 564 35.47 -22.31 26.96
CA ALA A 564 36.09 -21.02 26.65
C ALA A 564 37.40 -20.83 27.41
N GLU A 565 37.46 -21.22 28.69
CA GLU A 565 38.70 -21.22 29.48
C GLU A 565 39.75 -22.16 28.86
N LEU A 566 39.38 -23.40 28.52
CA LEU A 566 40.28 -24.36 27.89
C LEU A 566 40.80 -23.89 26.52
N LEU A 567 39.95 -23.24 25.72
CA LEU A 567 40.34 -22.60 24.45
C LEU A 567 41.29 -21.42 24.68
N SER A 568 41.01 -20.57 25.66
CA SER A 568 41.86 -19.45 26.05
C SER A 568 43.25 -19.93 26.50
N VAL A 569 43.32 -21.00 27.31
CA VAL A 569 44.57 -21.65 27.73
C VAL A 569 45.32 -22.25 26.53
N ALA A 570 44.64 -22.94 25.62
CA ALA A 570 45.26 -23.50 24.41
C ALA A 570 45.86 -22.41 23.50
N VAL A 571 45.11 -21.34 23.23
CA VAL A 571 45.58 -20.17 22.45
C VAL A 571 46.75 -19.46 23.16
N THR A 572 46.68 -19.35 24.48
CA THR A 572 47.72 -18.72 25.32
C THR A 572 49.04 -19.49 25.27
N GLU A 573 49.00 -20.81 25.47
CA GLU A 573 50.20 -21.66 25.45
C GLU A 573 50.82 -21.79 24.05
N ASP A 574 50.01 -22.00 23.01
CA ASP A 574 50.53 -22.37 21.69
C ASP A 574 50.92 -21.15 20.84
N PHE A 575 50.17 -20.03 20.91
CA PHE A 575 50.37 -18.88 20.03
C PHE A 575 51.13 -17.70 20.67
N LEU A 576 51.03 -17.45 21.98
CA LEU A 576 51.74 -16.30 22.60
C LEU A 576 53.26 -16.42 22.63
N PRO A 577 53.89 -17.60 22.84
CA PRO A 577 55.34 -17.72 22.72
C PRO A 577 55.84 -17.33 21.32
N ILE A 578 55.05 -17.66 20.30
CA ILE A 578 55.33 -17.34 18.90
C ILE A 578 55.20 -15.82 18.68
N ILE A 579 54.09 -15.19 19.11
CA ILE A 579 53.87 -13.74 18.98
C ILE A 579 54.91 -12.92 19.77
N SER A 580 55.23 -13.32 20.99
CA SER A 580 56.20 -12.61 21.85
C SER A 580 57.59 -12.65 21.21
N ARG A 581 57.98 -13.79 20.64
CA ARG A 581 59.25 -13.94 19.91
C ARG A 581 59.26 -13.15 18.59
N ILE A 582 58.15 -13.12 17.85
CA ILE A 582 58.02 -12.28 16.63
C ILE A 582 58.31 -10.83 16.98
N LYS A 583 57.61 -10.28 17.99
CA LYS A 583 57.79 -8.89 18.46
C LYS A 583 59.25 -8.60 18.82
N ALA A 584 59.90 -9.49 19.57
CA ALA A 584 61.32 -9.37 19.94
C ALA A 584 62.30 -9.47 18.75
N SER A 585 61.90 -10.07 17.64
CA SER A 585 62.73 -10.22 16.42
C SER A 585 62.58 -9.10 15.38
N THR A 586 61.68 -8.13 15.61
CA THR A 586 61.29 -7.15 14.59
C THR A 586 62.35 -6.06 14.39
N THR A 587 63.10 -6.12 13.30
CA THR A 587 63.94 -5.00 12.84
C THR A 587 63.10 -3.91 12.18
N PRO A 588 63.59 -2.64 12.09
CA PRO A 588 62.79 -1.52 11.56
C PRO A 588 62.29 -1.68 10.11
N PHE A 589 62.92 -2.54 9.31
CA PHE A 589 62.60 -2.78 7.91
C PHE A 589 62.02 -4.18 7.66
N GLY A 590 60.77 -4.40 8.11
CA GLY A 590 59.90 -5.43 7.53
C GLY A 590 60.16 -6.89 7.93
N GLY A 591 60.34 -7.14 9.23
CA GLY A 591 60.31 -8.51 9.78
C GLY A 591 58.99 -9.26 9.56
N PRO A 592 58.95 -10.58 9.83
CA PRO A 592 57.71 -11.36 9.76
C PRO A 592 56.67 -10.80 10.74
N LYS A 593 55.40 -10.81 10.33
CA LYS A 593 54.26 -10.42 11.18
C LYS A 593 53.36 -11.62 11.39
N GLY A 594 52.91 -11.79 12.64
CA GLY A 594 51.95 -12.80 13.04
C GLY A 594 51.11 -12.34 14.22
N GLU A 595 49.82 -12.66 14.20
CA GLU A 595 48.79 -12.21 15.12
C GLU A 595 47.73 -13.31 15.31
N ILE A 596 47.02 -13.32 16.44
CA ILE A 596 45.82 -14.14 16.59
C ILE A 596 44.69 -13.40 15.86
N SER A 597 43.90 -14.11 15.07
CA SER A 597 42.81 -13.54 14.28
C SER A 597 41.60 -14.47 14.26
N TYR A 598 40.43 -13.86 14.25
CA TYR A 598 39.16 -14.56 14.08
C TYR A 598 38.85 -14.70 12.58
N ALA A 599 38.69 -15.94 12.12
CA ALA A 599 38.34 -16.30 10.75
C ALA A 599 36.82 -16.54 10.65
N ARG A 600 36.03 -15.46 10.56
CA ARG A 600 34.55 -15.47 10.55
C ARG A 600 33.93 -16.53 9.62
N GLU A 601 34.44 -16.68 8.39
CA GLU A 601 33.96 -17.67 7.40
C GLU A 601 34.12 -19.15 7.84
N HIS A 602 34.86 -19.39 8.91
CA HIS A 602 35.13 -20.71 9.48
C HIS A 602 34.86 -20.76 10.99
N GLU A 603 34.23 -19.71 11.54
CA GLU A 603 33.88 -19.58 12.96
C GLU A 603 35.08 -19.78 13.92
N SER A 604 36.33 -19.69 13.44
CA SER A 604 37.52 -20.23 14.13
C SER A 604 38.55 -19.17 14.54
N VAL A 605 39.25 -19.41 15.65
CA VAL A 605 40.35 -18.54 16.14
C VAL A 605 41.70 -19.17 15.82
N TRP A 606 42.45 -18.56 14.90
CA TRP A 606 43.70 -19.11 14.37
C TRP A 606 44.85 -18.10 14.38
N PHE A 607 46.08 -18.61 14.29
CA PHE A 607 47.27 -17.78 14.12
C PHE A 607 47.40 -17.38 12.65
N LYS A 608 47.40 -16.08 12.38
CA LYS A 608 47.54 -15.49 11.06
C LYS A 608 48.96 -14.93 10.89
N GLY A 609 49.69 -15.34 9.88
CA GLY A 609 51.06 -14.87 9.66
C GLY A 609 51.64 -15.19 8.29
N LYS A 610 52.57 -14.35 7.82
CA LYS A 610 53.22 -14.52 6.50
C LYS A 610 54.67 -14.98 6.63
N ARG A 611 55.06 -15.93 5.76
CA ARG A 611 56.39 -16.58 5.70
C ARG A 611 56.73 -17.53 6.87
N PHE A 612 55.73 -18.06 7.58
CA PHE A 612 55.93 -19.11 8.59
C PHE A 612 56.16 -20.47 7.91
N THR A 613 57.43 -20.80 7.71
CA THR A 613 57.88 -22.12 7.24
C THR A 613 58.88 -22.69 8.26
N PRO A 614 58.74 -23.94 8.73
CA PRO A 614 59.57 -24.47 9.81
C PRO A 614 61.08 -24.43 9.55
N ALA A 615 61.51 -24.52 8.29
CA ALA A 615 62.91 -24.47 7.89
C ALA A 615 63.62 -23.13 8.19
N VAL A 616 62.87 -22.03 8.38
CA VAL A 616 63.43 -20.68 8.63
C VAL A 616 63.76 -20.45 10.12
N TRP A 617 63.30 -21.32 11.02
CA TRP A 617 63.31 -21.08 12.48
C TRP A 617 64.08 -22.14 13.29
N ALA A 618 64.86 -23.01 12.64
CA ALA A 618 65.62 -24.07 13.30
C ALA A 618 66.77 -23.56 14.19
N GLY A 619 67.08 -24.29 15.26
CA GLY A 619 68.19 -24.03 16.18
C GLY A 619 67.92 -22.97 17.25
N THR A 620 66.66 -22.75 17.67
CA THR A 620 66.31 -21.56 18.49
C THR A 620 65.19 -21.77 19.52
N PRO A 621 65.16 -21.03 20.65
CA PRO A 621 64.11 -21.15 21.67
C PRO A 621 62.70 -20.89 21.11
N GLY A 622 61.76 -21.83 21.31
CA GLY A 622 60.42 -21.80 20.71
C GLY A 622 60.26 -22.58 19.40
N GLU A 623 61.32 -23.25 18.91
CA GLU A 623 61.26 -24.11 17.73
C GLU A 623 60.24 -25.27 17.86
N VAL A 624 59.96 -25.74 19.09
CA VAL A 624 58.97 -26.80 19.35
C VAL A 624 57.56 -26.35 18.97
N GLN A 625 57.14 -25.17 19.42
CA GLN A 625 55.84 -24.57 19.13
C GLN A 625 55.69 -24.26 17.64
N ILE A 626 56.74 -23.72 17.00
CA ILE A 626 56.72 -23.44 15.55
C ILE A 626 56.64 -24.74 14.71
N LYS A 627 57.16 -25.88 15.21
CA LYS A 627 56.97 -27.21 14.60
C LYS A 627 55.58 -27.82 14.86
N GLN A 628 54.84 -27.33 15.85
CA GLN A 628 53.47 -27.79 16.16
C GLN A 628 52.40 -27.07 15.32
N LEU A 629 52.72 -25.90 14.75
CA LEU A 629 51.85 -25.22 13.79
C LEU A 629 51.58 -26.09 12.56
N ARG A 630 50.30 -26.29 12.27
CA ARG A 630 49.75 -26.89 11.06
C ARG A 630 49.02 -25.81 10.26
N ALA A 631 48.89 -25.98 8.95
CA ALA A 631 48.03 -25.09 8.18
C ALA A 631 46.57 -25.32 8.60
N ALA A 632 45.80 -24.24 8.76
CA ALA A 632 44.37 -24.33 9.05
C ALA A 632 43.60 -24.99 7.90
N VAL A 633 42.51 -25.69 8.19
CA VAL A 633 41.70 -26.42 7.21
C VAL A 633 40.22 -26.05 7.32
N ASP A 634 39.50 -26.09 6.22
CA ASP A 634 38.05 -25.94 6.20
C ASP A 634 37.33 -27.23 6.65
N SER A 635 36.02 -27.15 6.83
CA SER A 635 35.14 -28.29 7.16
C SER A 635 35.09 -29.40 6.09
N LYS A 636 35.88 -29.28 5.01
CA LYS A 636 36.06 -30.28 3.94
C LYS A 636 37.53 -30.77 3.86
N GLY A 637 38.35 -30.46 4.86
CA GLY A 637 39.75 -30.87 4.98
C GLY A 637 40.72 -30.13 4.04
N ARG A 638 40.32 -29.00 3.47
CA ARG A 638 41.11 -28.23 2.48
C ARG A 638 41.80 -27.07 3.19
N LYS A 639 43.09 -26.87 2.90
CA LYS A 639 43.91 -25.79 3.49
C LYS A 639 43.32 -24.39 3.23
N VAL A 640 43.12 -23.60 4.30
CA VAL A 640 42.58 -22.24 4.25
C VAL A 640 43.70 -21.23 3.95
N GLY A 641 43.93 -20.96 2.66
CA GLY A 641 44.95 -20.01 2.22
C GLY A 641 46.38 -20.38 2.65
N GLU A 642 47.34 -19.47 2.51
CA GLU A 642 48.74 -19.72 2.89
C GLU A 642 49.18 -19.05 4.20
N GLU A 643 48.30 -18.22 4.78
CA GLU A 643 48.60 -17.34 5.92
C GLU A 643 47.94 -17.76 7.24
N TRP A 644 47.17 -18.84 7.28
CA TRP A 644 46.44 -19.32 8.46
C TRP A 644 47.00 -20.62 9.02
N PHE A 645 47.20 -20.67 10.34
CA PHE A 645 47.78 -21.80 11.06
C PHE A 645 47.02 -22.09 12.36
N THR A 646 46.91 -23.38 12.69
CA THR A 646 46.30 -23.90 13.91
C THR A 646 47.24 -24.94 14.56
N THR A 647 46.92 -25.40 15.77
CA THR A 647 47.56 -26.57 16.38
C THR A 647 46.52 -27.64 16.69
N ALA A 648 46.95 -28.87 16.93
CA ALA A 648 46.01 -29.91 17.36
C ALA A 648 45.31 -29.55 18.68
N LYS A 649 45.99 -28.86 19.62
CA LYS A 649 45.42 -28.47 20.93
C LYS A 649 44.37 -27.36 20.77
N VAL A 650 44.62 -26.36 19.92
CA VAL A 650 43.66 -25.28 19.63
C VAL A 650 42.45 -25.82 18.86
N GLU A 651 42.64 -26.68 17.85
CA GLU A 651 41.53 -27.24 17.06
C GLU A 651 40.61 -28.16 17.91
N ASP A 652 41.21 -28.99 18.76
CA ASP A 652 40.52 -29.80 19.77
C ASP A 652 39.72 -28.94 20.78
N ALA A 653 40.23 -27.76 21.13
CA ALA A 653 39.56 -26.85 22.06
C ALA A 653 38.42 -26.06 21.39
N LEU A 654 38.64 -25.59 20.15
CA LEU A 654 37.60 -24.98 19.31
C LEU A 654 36.43 -25.97 19.12
N THR A 655 36.72 -27.21 18.77
CA THR A 655 35.68 -28.24 18.54
C THR A 655 34.81 -28.44 19.79
N ARG A 656 35.41 -28.60 20.97
CA ARG A 656 34.65 -28.73 22.24
C ARG A 656 33.84 -27.47 22.58
N TYR A 657 34.35 -26.28 22.24
CA TYR A 657 33.65 -25.01 22.44
C TYR A 657 32.44 -24.88 21.50
N HIS A 658 32.57 -25.24 20.22
CA HIS A 658 31.44 -25.31 19.29
C HIS A 658 30.40 -26.36 19.70
N GLU A 659 30.83 -27.54 20.17
CA GLU A 659 29.94 -28.59 20.70
C GLU A 659 29.15 -28.08 21.92
N ALA A 660 29.81 -27.43 22.88
CA ALA A 660 29.16 -26.84 24.05
C ALA A 660 28.18 -25.72 23.66
N GLY A 661 28.58 -24.81 22.77
CA GLY A 661 27.71 -23.73 22.27
C GLY A 661 26.50 -24.25 21.51
N ALA A 662 26.67 -25.26 20.66
CA ALA A 662 25.58 -25.93 19.94
C ALA A 662 24.61 -26.64 20.90
N LYS A 663 25.12 -27.29 21.95
CA LYS A 663 24.32 -27.91 23.01
C LYS A 663 23.53 -26.88 23.82
N ALA A 664 24.15 -25.76 24.19
CA ALA A 664 23.48 -24.64 24.87
C ALA A 664 22.35 -24.05 24.00
N LYS A 665 22.62 -23.79 22.71
CA LYS A 665 21.65 -23.33 21.72
C LYS A 665 20.49 -24.31 21.52
N ALA A 666 20.78 -25.60 21.46
CA ALA A 666 19.75 -26.64 21.38
C ALA A 666 18.85 -26.64 22.64
N LYS A 667 19.43 -26.47 23.84
CA LYS A 667 18.67 -26.41 25.10
C LYS A 667 17.81 -25.14 25.20
N VAL A 668 18.28 -24.00 24.71
CA VAL A 668 17.45 -22.78 24.58
C VAL A 668 16.24 -23.05 23.68
N LEU A 669 16.43 -23.64 22.49
CA LEU A 669 15.34 -23.95 21.57
C LEU A 669 14.34 -24.97 22.14
N GLU A 670 14.81 -25.94 22.94
CA GLU A 670 13.95 -26.87 23.68
C GLU A 670 13.04 -26.13 24.68
N LEU A 671 13.61 -25.22 25.48
CA LEU A 671 12.88 -24.45 26.48
C LEU A 671 11.87 -23.45 25.86
N LEU A 672 12.25 -22.75 24.77
CA LEU A 672 11.32 -21.87 24.04
C LEU A 672 10.14 -22.63 23.42
N ARG A 673 10.37 -23.86 22.95
CA ARG A 673 9.31 -24.75 22.44
C ARG A 673 8.37 -25.25 23.53
N THR A 674 8.90 -25.49 24.73
CA THR A 674 8.08 -25.84 25.91
C THR A 674 7.21 -24.65 26.33
N LEU A 675 7.78 -23.45 26.44
CA LEU A 675 7.01 -22.23 26.74
C LEU A 675 5.94 -21.94 25.68
N SER A 676 6.24 -22.19 24.40
CA SER A 676 5.24 -22.11 23.31
C SER A 676 4.05 -23.03 23.57
N ALA A 677 4.31 -24.29 23.93
CA ALA A 677 3.29 -25.31 24.16
C ALA A 677 2.45 -25.08 25.44
N GLU A 678 3.03 -24.44 26.46
CA GLU A 678 2.30 -24.01 27.66
C GLU A 678 1.32 -22.87 27.33
N LEU A 679 1.77 -21.86 26.58
CA LEU A 679 0.95 -20.71 26.18
C LEU A 679 -0.07 -21.03 25.08
N GLU A 680 0.15 -22.11 24.30
CA GLU A 680 -0.80 -22.69 23.34
C GLU A 680 -2.18 -22.96 23.99
N ALA A 681 -2.22 -23.35 25.27
CA ALA A 681 -3.45 -23.57 26.02
C ALA A 681 -4.26 -22.28 26.30
N GLN A 682 -3.59 -21.12 26.37
CA GLN A 682 -4.18 -19.82 26.70
C GLN A 682 -4.46 -18.95 25.46
N ILE A 683 -4.39 -19.54 24.27
CA ILE A 683 -4.40 -18.82 22.99
C ILE A 683 -5.56 -17.82 22.81
N ASN A 684 -6.76 -18.15 23.32
CA ASN A 684 -7.92 -17.26 23.23
C ASN A 684 -7.77 -16.01 24.10
N ILE A 685 -7.11 -16.10 25.25
CA ILE A 685 -6.78 -14.94 26.09
C ILE A 685 -5.75 -14.08 25.36
N LEU A 686 -4.70 -14.68 24.79
CA LEU A 686 -3.64 -13.94 24.10
C LEU A 686 -4.17 -13.19 22.86
N VAL A 687 -5.07 -13.80 22.08
CA VAL A 687 -5.76 -13.15 20.94
C VAL A 687 -6.67 -12.02 21.40
N PHE A 688 -7.42 -12.20 22.49
CA PHE A 688 -8.28 -11.16 23.06
C PHE A 688 -7.45 -9.97 23.57
N SER A 689 -6.36 -10.23 24.31
CA SER A 689 -5.42 -9.22 24.80
C SER A 689 -4.74 -8.44 23.66
N SER A 690 -4.26 -9.15 22.62
CA SER A 690 -3.72 -8.57 21.39
C SER A 690 -4.73 -7.61 20.74
N THR A 691 -5.97 -8.04 20.58
CA THR A 691 -7.03 -7.22 19.96
C THR A 691 -7.43 -6.04 20.85
N LEU A 692 -7.51 -6.24 22.16
CA LEU A 692 -7.87 -5.20 23.13
C LEU A 692 -6.87 -4.03 23.10
N LEU A 693 -5.56 -4.31 23.03
CA LEU A 693 -4.55 -3.25 22.95
C LEU A 693 -4.55 -2.54 21.59
N VAL A 694 -4.85 -3.23 20.49
CA VAL A 694 -5.06 -2.59 19.17
C VAL A 694 -6.22 -1.60 19.23
N ILE A 695 -7.35 -1.99 19.83
CA ILE A 695 -8.52 -1.12 20.03
C ILE A 695 -8.17 0.04 20.98
N ALA A 696 -7.47 -0.23 22.09
CA ALA A 696 -7.07 0.80 23.05
C ALA A 696 -6.15 1.85 22.40
N LYS A 697 -5.14 1.43 21.62
CA LYS A 697 -4.25 2.34 20.86
C LYS A 697 -5.02 3.17 19.85
N ALA A 698 -5.93 2.53 19.10
CA ALA A 698 -6.74 3.20 18.07
C ALA A 698 -7.63 4.30 18.67
N LEU A 699 -8.37 3.98 19.74
CA LEU A 699 -9.25 4.94 20.41
C LEU A 699 -8.46 6.04 21.14
N PHE A 700 -7.32 5.71 21.76
CA PHE A 700 -6.46 6.70 22.41
C PHE A 700 -5.82 7.66 21.41
N ALA A 701 -5.32 7.15 20.29
CA ALA A 701 -4.75 7.95 19.21
C ALA A 701 -5.80 8.90 18.59
N HIS A 702 -7.02 8.42 18.34
CA HIS A 702 -8.15 9.25 17.92
C HIS A 702 -8.47 10.36 18.93
N VAL A 703 -8.52 10.02 20.22
CA VAL A 703 -8.79 11.01 21.28
C VAL A 703 -7.68 12.06 21.37
N SER A 704 -6.42 11.66 21.21
CA SER A 704 -5.28 12.59 21.20
C SER A 704 -5.38 13.61 20.06
N GLU A 705 -5.60 13.14 18.83
CA GLU A 705 -5.72 14.01 17.65
C GLU A 705 -7.01 14.84 17.66
N GLY A 706 -8.13 14.25 18.11
CA GLY A 706 -9.39 14.96 18.33
C GLY A 706 -9.26 16.10 19.35
N ARG A 707 -8.58 15.87 20.48
CA ARG A 707 -8.26 16.93 21.46
C ARG A 707 -7.34 18.00 20.85
N ARG A 708 -6.32 17.61 20.07
CA ARG A 708 -5.41 18.53 19.38
C ARG A 708 -6.17 19.47 18.43
N ARG A 709 -7.18 18.94 17.73
CA ARG A 709 -8.08 19.69 16.81
C ARG A 709 -9.25 20.41 17.48
N LYS A 710 -9.39 20.33 18.82
CA LYS A 710 -10.53 20.86 19.60
C LYS A 710 -11.91 20.27 19.22
N TRP A 711 -11.94 19.01 18.79
CA TRP A 711 -13.17 18.29 18.48
C TRP A 711 -13.94 17.92 19.76
N VAL A 712 -15.23 17.60 19.62
CA VAL A 712 -16.13 17.31 20.76
C VAL A 712 -16.79 15.95 20.68
N PHE A 713 -17.27 15.43 21.80
CA PHE A 713 -18.10 14.22 21.86
C PHE A 713 -19.58 14.58 21.61
N PRO A 714 -20.24 14.03 20.57
CA PRO A 714 -21.67 14.28 20.35
C PRO A 714 -22.54 13.61 21.41
N THR A 715 -23.71 14.20 21.66
CA THR A 715 -24.80 13.54 22.38
C THR A 715 -25.48 12.57 21.41
N LEU A 716 -25.44 11.27 21.73
CA LEU A 716 -26.08 10.22 20.92
C LEU A 716 -27.50 9.97 21.43
N ALA A 717 -28.50 10.26 20.60
CA ALA A 717 -29.89 9.97 20.94
C ALA A 717 -30.29 8.56 20.47
N PRO A 718 -30.81 7.69 21.35
CA PRO A 718 -31.46 6.45 20.92
C PRO A 718 -32.78 6.80 20.25
N PHE A 719 -33.09 6.16 19.12
CA PHE A 719 -34.27 6.47 18.30
C PHE A 719 -35.55 5.85 18.90
N LEU A 720 -36.01 6.43 20.01
CA LEU A 720 -37.15 5.95 20.81
C LEU A 720 -38.49 6.37 20.21
N TRP A 721 -39.18 5.43 19.57
CA TRP A 721 -40.60 5.55 19.25
C TRP A 721 -41.46 5.48 20.52
N LEU A 722 -41.52 6.58 21.27
CA LEU A 722 -42.51 6.77 22.33
C LEU A 722 -43.89 6.98 21.70
N LYS A 723 -44.62 5.88 21.55
CA LYS A 723 -46.07 5.97 21.47
C LYS A 723 -46.60 6.56 22.77
N ASP A 724 -47.60 7.42 22.64
CA ASP A 724 -48.52 7.82 23.70
C ASP A 724 -47.94 8.68 24.85
N THR A 725 -47.25 9.79 24.54
CA THR A 725 -47.23 11.00 25.40
C THR A 725 -47.17 12.30 24.60
N GLU A 726 -47.97 13.31 24.99
CA GLU A 726 -48.24 14.55 24.23
C GLU A 726 -47.14 15.64 24.35
N SER A 727 -45.86 15.28 24.18
CA SER A 727 -44.72 16.22 24.26
C SER A 727 -43.77 16.09 23.06
N LEU A 728 -44.12 16.75 21.95
CA LEU A 728 -43.56 16.55 20.60
C LEU A 728 -42.20 17.22 20.30
N ASP A 729 -41.63 18.01 21.21
CA ASP A 729 -40.62 19.02 20.84
C ASP A 729 -39.12 18.63 20.98
N ALA A 730 -38.79 17.44 21.50
CA ALA A 730 -37.45 17.17 22.05
C ALA A 730 -36.62 16.03 21.43
N ALA A 731 -37.20 15.12 20.64
CA ALA A 731 -36.55 13.84 20.29
C ALA A 731 -36.03 13.72 18.83
N ASP A 732 -36.82 14.13 17.84
CA ASP A 732 -36.65 13.68 16.45
C ASP A 732 -35.82 14.63 15.55
N GLY A 733 -34.71 15.18 16.06
CA GLY A 733 -33.89 16.16 15.33
C GLY A 733 -32.38 15.94 15.44
N MET A 734 -31.66 16.17 14.35
CA MET A 734 -30.20 16.28 14.33
C MET A 734 -29.79 17.75 14.43
N LYS A 735 -28.93 18.08 15.40
CA LYS A 735 -28.44 19.45 15.60
C LYS A 735 -26.93 19.47 15.77
N ILE A 736 -26.20 20.20 14.92
CA ILE A 736 -24.75 20.34 14.97
C ILE A 736 -24.43 21.84 14.94
N THR A 737 -23.74 22.37 15.95
CA THR A 737 -23.33 23.78 16.01
C THR A 737 -21.83 23.92 15.79
N GLY A 738 -21.41 24.95 15.06
CA GLY A 738 -19.99 25.24 14.84
C GLY A 738 -19.28 24.20 13.96
N LEU A 739 -20.01 23.45 13.13
CA LEU A 739 -19.51 22.40 12.25
C LEU A 739 -18.44 22.95 11.30
N SER A 740 -17.26 22.34 11.32
CA SER A 740 -16.14 22.62 10.44
C SER A 740 -15.85 21.41 9.53
N PRO A 741 -15.31 21.61 8.31
CA PRO A 741 -14.94 20.49 7.45
C PRO A 741 -13.73 19.75 8.02
N TYR A 742 -13.85 18.43 8.17
CA TYR A 742 -12.88 17.60 8.93
C TYR A 742 -11.42 17.78 8.50
N TRP A 743 -11.18 18.06 7.22
CA TRP A 743 -9.84 18.23 6.65
C TRP A 743 -9.15 19.56 7.00
N PHE A 744 -9.87 20.56 7.53
CA PHE A 744 -9.25 21.76 8.08
C PHE A 744 -8.82 21.56 9.53
N ASP A 745 -7.72 22.20 9.91
CA ASP A 745 -7.29 22.32 11.29
C ASP A 745 -7.63 23.73 11.79
N ILE A 746 -8.51 23.82 12.80
CA ILE A 746 -8.97 25.09 13.39
C ILE A 746 -7.78 25.86 14.02
N ALA A 747 -6.69 25.19 14.37
CA ALA A 747 -5.47 25.84 14.86
C ALA A 747 -4.63 26.49 13.74
N GLN A 748 -4.92 26.21 12.45
CA GLN A 748 -4.12 26.67 11.30
C GLN A 748 -4.81 27.72 10.42
N GLY A 749 -6.15 27.85 10.47
CA GLY A 749 -6.86 28.84 9.65
C GLY A 749 -8.37 28.92 9.86
N SER A 750 -8.98 29.99 9.34
CA SER A 750 -10.38 30.33 9.52
C SER A 750 -11.32 29.53 8.61
N ALA A 751 -11.57 28.26 8.96
CA ALA A 751 -12.67 27.50 8.36
C ALA A 751 -14.03 28.15 8.70
N VAL A 752 -14.91 28.33 7.70
CA VAL A 752 -16.26 28.88 7.93
C VAL A 752 -17.11 27.82 8.63
N GLN A 753 -17.31 28.01 9.93
CA GLN A 753 -18.18 27.17 10.74
C GLN A 753 -19.65 27.35 10.37
N ASN A 754 -20.40 26.25 10.41
CA ASN A 754 -21.81 26.20 10.05
C ASN A 754 -22.66 25.59 11.17
N THR A 755 -23.94 25.96 11.24
CA THR A 755 -24.91 25.34 12.15
C THR A 755 -26.00 24.66 11.33
N VAL A 756 -26.27 23.40 11.67
CA VAL A 756 -27.25 22.53 11.02
C VAL A 756 -28.26 22.10 12.09
N ASP A 757 -29.52 22.50 11.95
CA ASP A 757 -30.60 22.18 12.88
C ASP A 757 -31.77 21.59 12.08
N MET A 758 -31.83 20.26 12.02
CA MET A 758 -32.52 19.49 10.99
C MET A 758 -33.54 18.54 11.63
N ARG A 759 -34.82 18.81 11.35
CA ARG A 759 -35.99 17.99 11.75
C ARG A 759 -36.65 17.27 10.56
N SER A 760 -36.19 17.51 9.34
CA SER A 760 -36.76 17.01 8.08
C SER A 760 -35.75 17.17 6.92
N LEU A 761 -36.15 16.80 5.71
CA LEU A 761 -35.35 16.96 4.49
C LEU A 761 -35.09 18.44 4.17
N PHE A 762 -33.85 18.79 3.83
CA PHE A 762 -33.50 20.11 3.31
C PHE A 762 -33.36 20.08 1.78
N LEU A 763 -33.96 21.04 1.10
CA LEU A 763 -33.68 21.34 -0.31
C LEU A 763 -32.71 22.53 -0.38
N LEU A 764 -31.44 22.24 -0.69
CA LEU A 764 -30.33 23.18 -0.64
C LEU A 764 -30.02 23.79 -2.01
N THR A 765 -29.93 25.12 -2.04
CA THR A 765 -29.53 25.92 -3.21
C THR A 765 -28.28 26.74 -2.95
N GLY A 766 -27.72 27.33 -4.00
CA GLY A 766 -26.56 28.22 -3.92
C GLY A 766 -25.59 28.02 -5.08
N PRO A 767 -24.77 29.03 -5.41
CA PRO A 767 -23.93 29.02 -6.59
C PRO A 767 -22.83 27.94 -6.55
N ASN A 768 -22.21 27.72 -7.71
CA ASN A 768 -20.97 26.96 -7.80
C ASN A 768 -19.86 27.64 -6.98
N GLY A 769 -19.01 26.85 -6.34
CA GLY A 769 -18.05 27.35 -5.35
C GLY A 769 -18.65 27.76 -3.99
N GLY A 770 -19.99 27.83 -3.86
CA GLY A 770 -20.69 28.24 -2.63
C GLY A 770 -20.61 27.26 -1.44
N GLY A 771 -19.90 26.14 -1.57
CA GLY A 771 -19.60 25.22 -0.46
C GLY A 771 -20.57 24.05 -0.24
N LYS A 772 -21.64 23.90 -1.04
CA LYS A 772 -22.65 22.81 -0.92
C LYS A 772 -22.01 21.43 -0.69
N SER A 773 -21.17 20.99 -1.64
CA SER A 773 -20.46 19.70 -1.60
C SER A 773 -19.57 19.53 -0.36
N SER A 774 -18.98 20.61 0.14
CA SER A 774 -18.15 20.60 1.35
C SER A 774 -18.99 20.45 2.61
N LEU A 775 -20.14 21.13 2.67
CA LEU A 775 -21.10 21.00 3.78
C LEU A 775 -21.67 19.58 3.85
N LEU A 776 -22.10 18.99 2.72
CA LEU A 776 -22.61 17.62 2.67
C LEU A 776 -21.57 16.60 3.16
N ARG A 777 -20.30 16.68 2.69
CA ARG A 777 -19.20 15.83 3.21
C ARG A 777 -18.94 16.03 4.71
N SER A 778 -19.04 17.26 5.20
CA SER A 778 -18.80 17.60 6.61
C SER A 778 -19.88 17.00 7.52
N ILE A 779 -21.16 17.11 7.13
CA ILE A 779 -22.29 16.50 7.83
C ILE A 779 -22.16 14.97 7.78
N CYS A 780 -21.89 14.38 6.61
CA CYS A 780 -21.73 12.93 6.46
C CYS A 780 -20.64 12.38 7.38
N ALA A 781 -19.48 13.03 7.44
CA ALA A 781 -18.37 12.62 8.29
C ALA A 781 -18.70 12.80 9.78
N ALA A 782 -19.28 13.94 10.19
CA ALA A 782 -19.65 14.19 11.58
C ALA A 782 -20.70 13.18 12.09
N SER A 783 -21.72 12.87 11.28
CA SER A 783 -22.74 11.88 11.62
C SER A 783 -22.19 10.46 11.69
N LEU A 784 -21.30 10.07 10.76
CA LEU A 784 -20.65 8.75 10.79
C LEU A 784 -19.75 8.58 12.03
N LEU A 785 -18.90 9.57 12.31
CA LEU A 785 -18.06 9.59 13.51
C LEU A 785 -18.91 9.53 14.79
N GLY A 786 -20.03 10.25 14.82
CA GLY A 786 -21.00 10.20 15.91
C GLY A 786 -21.56 8.80 16.15
N ILE A 787 -22.13 8.14 15.15
CA ILE A 787 -22.69 6.78 15.33
C ILE A 787 -21.62 5.71 15.62
N CYS A 788 -20.34 5.96 15.32
CA CYS A 788 -19.22 5.12 15.75
C CYS A 788 -18.71 5.44 17.17
N GLY A 789 -19.30 6.41 17.87
CA GLY A 789 -18.92 6.82 19.24
C GLY A 789 -17.73 7.80 19.32
N LEU A 790 -17.23 8.30 18.18
CA LEU A 790 -16.01 9.08 18.08
C LEU A 790 -16.24 10.60 18.26
N MET A 791 -15.14 11.34 18.43
CA MET A 791 -15.15 12.81 18.46
C MET A 791 -15.40 13.41 17.06
N ILE A 792 -16.04 14.58 16.99
CA ILE A 792 -16.49 15.22 15.74
C ILE A 792 -15.96 16.67 15.58
N PRO A 793 -15.83 17.18 14.33
CA PRO A 793 -15.33 18.54 14.03
C PRO A 793 -16.39 19.64 14.24
N ALA A 794 -16.97 19.74 15.44
CA ALA A 794 -18.01 20.70 15.80
C ALA A 794 -17.80 21.29 17.21
N GLU A 795 -18.59 22.28 17.60
CA GLU A 795 -18.59 22.87 18.96
C GLU A 795 -19.60 22.16 19.90
N SER A 796 -20.74 21.74 19.36
CA SER A 796 -21.67 20.84 20.02
C SER A 796 -22.47 20.05 19.00
N ALA A 797 -22.97 18.86 19.37
CA ALA A 797 -23.93 18.16 18.54
C ALA A 797 -24.86 17.22 19.32
N LEU A 798 -26.09 17.11 18.82
CA LEU A 798 -27.07 16.06 19.05
C LEU A 798 -27.18 15.28 17.73
N ILE A 799 -26.81 14.00 17.76
CA ILE A 799 -26.82 13.11 16.58
C ILE A 799 -27.72 11.91 16.89
N PRO A 800 -28.84 11.72 16.16
CA PRO A 800 -29.66 10.53 16.33
C PRO A 800 -28.94 9.30 15.78
N HIS A 801 -29.16 8.14 16.38
CA HIS A 801 -28.53 6.90 15.91
C HIS A 801 -29.20 6.37 14.63
N PHE A 802 -28.71 6.86 13.50
CA PHE A 802 -29.14 6.48 12.15
C PHE A 802 -29.04 4.96 11.88
N ASP A 803 -29.88 4.45 10.98
CA ASP A 803 -29.81 3.06 10.49
C ASP A 803 -28.98 2.92 9.20
N SER A 804 -28.81 4.00 8.45
CA SER A 804 -27.90 4.10 7.31
C SER A 804 -27.50 5.55 7.06
N ILE A 805 -26.29 5.76 6.53
CA ILE A 805 -25.81 7.06 6.05
C ILE A 805 -25.47 6.89 4.57
N MET A 806 -26.02 7.78 3.75
CA MET A 806 -25.91 7.77 2.29
C MET A 806 -25.48 9.15 1.82
N LEU A 807 -24.31 9.23 1.18
CA LEU A 807 -23.83 10.39 0.45
C LEU A 807 -23.63 10.00 -1.02
N HIS A 808 -24.46 10.57 -1.90
CA HIS A 808 -24.30 10.54 -3.34
C HIS A 808 -23.81 11.90 -3.85
N MET A 809 -22.83 11.87 -4.74
CA MET A 809 -22.26 13.04 -5.41
C MET A 809 -21.83 12.63 -6.81
N LYS A 810 -21.94 13.55 -7.78
CA LYS A 810 -21.50 13.45 -9.20
C LYS A 810 -20.73 12.17 -9.58
N SER A 811 -21.48 11.19 -10.08
CA SER A 811 -20.93 10.00 -10.74
C SER A 811 -20.28 10.36 -12.09
N TYR A 812 -19.21 9.64 -12.45
CA TYR A 812 -18.56 9.74 -13.76
C TYR A 812 -19.04 8.62 -14.69
N ASP A 813 -18.79 8.74 -16.00
CA ASP A 813 -19.02 7.63 -16.94
C ASP A 813 -18.16 6.42 -16.56
N SER A 814 -18.66 5.20 -16.80
CA SER A 814 -17.86 3.96 -16.71
C SER A 814 -17.77 3.29 -18.08
N PRO A 815 -16.75 3.64 -18.90
CA PRO A 815 -16.50 2.96 -20.18
C PRO A 815 -16.25 1.46 -20.01
N SER A 816 -15.69 1.05 -18.87
CA SER A 816 -15.48 -0.35 -18.46
C SER A 816 -16.78 -1.15 -18.32
N ASP A 817 -17.84 -0.52 -17.81
CA ASP A 817 -19.16 -1.15 -17.65
C ASP A 817 -20.10 -0.89 -18.84
N GLY A 818 -19.70 -0.04 -19.79
CA GLY A 818 -20.54 0.42 -20.90
C GLY A 818 -21.71 1.31 -20.45
N LYS A 819 -21.58 2.02 -19.32
CA LYS A 819 -22.64 2.85 -18.72
C LYS A 819 -22.28 4.33 -18.74
N SER A 820 -23.26 5.19 -19.04
CA SER A 820 -23.10 6.64 -18.86
C SER A 820 -23.25 7.04 -17.39
N SER A 821 -22.67 8.19 -17.04
CA SER A 821 -22.80 8.89 -15.76
C SER A 821 -24.25 8.97 -15.30
N PHE A 822 -25.20 9.38 -16.15
CA PHE A 822 -26.63 9.40 -15.81
C PHE A 822 -27.22 8.00 -15.53
N GLN A 823 -26.76 6.94 -16.20
CA GLN A 823 -27.20 5.56 -15.89
C GLN A 823 -26.63 5.06 -14.55
N ILE A 824 -25.43 5.50 -14.19
CA ILE A 824 -24.79 5.19 -12.91
C ILE A 824 -25.47 5.97 -11.78
N GLU A 825 -25.67 7.28 -11.97
CA GLU A 825 -26.44 8.18 -11.10
C GLU A 825 -27.84 7.59 -10.78
N MET A 826 -28.61 7.21 -11.80
CA MET A 826 -29.94 6.59 -11.58
C MET A 826 -29.87 5.22 -10.89
N SER A 827 -28.75 4.49 -11.01
CA SER A 827 -28.54 3.23 -10.28
C SER A 827 -28.20 3.45 -8.81
N GLU A 828 -27.41 4.48 -8.49
CA GLU A 828 -27.09 4.92 -7.12
C GLU A 828 -28.34 5.51 -6.45
N ILE A 829 -29.08 6.39 -7.12
CA ILE A 829 -30.35 6.93 -6.61
C ILE A 829 -31.36 5.81 -6.34
N ARG A 830 -31.47 4.80 -7.22
CA ARG A 830 -32.29 3.60 -6.96
C ARG A 830 -31.85 2.87 -5.68
N SER A 831 -30.53 2.69 -5.48
CA SER A 831 -29.94 2.11 -4.27
C SER A 831 -30.46 2.84 -3.02
N ILE A 832 -30.37 4.18 -3.03
CA ILE A 832 -30.84 5.07 -1.97
C ILE A 832 -32.35 4.96 -1.76
N MET A 833 -33.18 5.05 -2.81
CA MET A 833 -34.65 4.93 -2.68
C MET A 833 -35.08 3.59 -2.10
N THR A 834 -34.45 2.49 -2.50
CA THR A 834 -34.75 1.15 -1.95
C THR A 834 -34.19 0.91 -0.55
N GLY A 835 -33.22 1.73 -0.13
CA GLY A 835 -32.50 1.56 1.13
C GLY A 835 -32.98 2.48 2.25
N ALA A 836 -33.42 3.70 1.94
CA ALA A 836 -33.70 4.74 2.92
C ALA A 836 -34.93 4.42 3.80
N THR A 837 -34.86 4.85 5.06
CA THR A 837 -35.96 4.83 6.03
C THR A 837 -36.07 6.20 6.71
N SER A 838 -37.11 6.41 7.54
CA SER A 838 -37.19 7.59 8.42
C SER A 838 -36.04 7.70 9.43
N ARG A 839 -35.22 6.65 9.58
CA ARG A 839 -34.02 6.62 10.42
C ARG A 839 -32.72 6.76 9.62
N SER A 840 -32.77 7.00 8.32
CA SER A 840 -31.59 7.17 7.47
C SER A 840 -31.19 8.64 7.32
N LEU A 841 -29.89 8.88 7.08
CA LEU A 841 -29.36 10.19 6.67
C LEU A 841 -29.04 10.18 5.17
N VAL A 842 -29.79 10.96 4.38
CA VAL A 842 -29.68 10.99 2.91
C VAL A 842 -29.12 12.33 2.42
N LEU A 843 -27.93 12.31 1.83
CA LEU A 843 -27.21 13.49 1.34
C LEU A 843 -26.94 13.32 -0.15
N VAL A 844 -27.41 14.25 -0.98
CA VAL A 844 -27.41 14.11 -2.45
C VAL A 844 -26.98 15.42 -3.10
N ASP A 845 -25.91 15.41 -3.91
CA ASP A 845 -25.32 16.63 -4.49
C ASP A 845 -25.53 16.73 -6.01
N GLU A 846 -26.41 17.65 -6.43
CA GLU A 846 -26.72 18.03 -7.83
C GLU A 846 -27.42 16.96 -8.70
N ILE A 847 -28.56 16.45 -8.22
CA ILE A 847 -29.40 15.43 -8.90
C ILE A 847 -29.76 15.81 -10.36
N CYS A 848 -29.72 14.79 -11.23
CA CYS A 848 -30.12 14.79 -12.64
C CYS A 848 -29.37 15.78 -13.53
N ARG A 849 -28.11 16.08 -13.20
CA ARG A 849 -27.26 16.99 -13.98
C ARG A 849 -26.85 16.41 -15.35
N GLY A 850 -26.86 15.09 -15.51
CA GLY A 850 -26.43 14.39 -16.73
C GLY A 850 -27.49 14.25 -17.84
N THR A 851 -28.63 14.94 -17.76
CA THR A 851 -29.77 14.76 -18.68
C THR A 851 -30.44 16.07 -19.10
N GLU A 852 -31.47 15.98 -19.94
CA GLU A 852 -32.30 17.10 -20.39
C GLU A 852 -32.96 17.83 -19.20
N THR A 853 -32.66 19.12 -19.04
CA THR A 853 -33.01 19.92 -17.85
C THR A 853 -34.48 19.80 -17.43
N ALA A 854 -35.42 19.81 -18.38
CA ALA A 854 -36.85 19.68 -18.09
C ALA A 854 -37.18 18.31 -17.45
N LYS A 855 -36.75 17.21 -18.09
CA LYS A 855 -36.95 15.84 -17.57
C LYS A 855 -36.21 15.61 -16.25
N GLY A 856 -34.96 16.10 -16.16
CA GLY A 856 -34.17 16.04 -14.93
C GLY A 856 -34.82 16.78 -13.76
N THR A 857 -35.48 17.91 -14.02
CA THR A 857 -36.21 18.68 -12.98
C THR A 857 -37.42 17.90 -12.46
N CYS A 858 -38.20 17.27 -13.35
CA CYS A 858 -39.34 16.43 -12.93
C CYS A 858 -38.90 15.18 -12.16
N ILE A 859 -37.81 14.52 -12.58
CA ILE A 859 -37.25 13.36 -11.87
C ILE A 859 -36.72 13.77 -10.49
N ALA A 860 -35.98 14.89 -10.40
CA ALA A 860 -35.49 15.41 -9.14
C ALA A 860 -36.62 15.82 -8.18
N GLY A 861 -37.70 16.42 -8.68
CA GLY A 861 -38.91 16.72 -7.90
C GLY A 861 -39.53 15.47 -7.28
N SER A 862 -39.79 14.44 -8.10
CA SER A 862 -40.37 13.17 -7.62
C SER A 862 -39.47 12.43 -6.62
N ILE A 863 -38.14 12.53 -6.74
CA ILE A 863 -37.20 12.00 -5.74
C ILE A 863 -37.29 12.76 -4.41
N VAL A 864 -37.42 14.10 -4.46
CA VAL A 864 -37.58 14.94 -3.25
C VAL A 864 -38.90 14.63 -2.54
N GLU A 865 -40.01 14.51 -3.28
CA GLU A 865 -41.30 14.09 -2.73
C GLU A 865 -41.21 12.71 -2.05
N THR A 866 -40.62 11.72 -2.73
CA THR A 866 -40.45 10.37 -2.19
C THR A 866 -39.63 10.36 -0.89
N LEU A 867 -38.57 11.19 -0.80
CA LEU A 867 -37.75 11.30 0.41
C LEU A 867 -38.47 12.04 1.56
N ASP A 868 -39.33 13.00 1.25
CA ASP A 868 -40.18 13.70 2.22
C ASP A 868 -41.29 12.78 2.78
N GLU A 869 -41.87 11.93 1.92
CA GLU A 869 -42.84 10.90 2.33
C GLU A 869 -42.22 9.78 3.18
N ILE A 870 -40.98 9.37 2.88
CA ILE A 870 -40.21 8.44 3.73
C ILE A 870 -39.90 9.07 5.10
N GLY A 871 -39.88 10.41 5.20
CA GLY A 871 -39.59 11.14 6.44
C GLY A 871 -38.15 11.00 6.91
N CYS A 872 -37.19 10.83 5.99
CA CYS A 872 -35.76 10.76 6.33
C CYS A 872 -35.17 12.14 6.65
N LEU A 873 -34.08 12.18 7.41
CA LEU A 873 -33.28 13.40 7.56
C LEU A 873 -32.27 13.48 6.40
N GLY A 874 -32.02 14.68 5.86
CA GLY A 874 -31.15 14.79 4.70
C GLY A 874 -30.98 16.16 4.09
N ILE A 875 -30.16 16.22 3.04
CA ILE A 875 -30.00 17.40 2.17
C ILE A 875 -29.95 16.94 0.71
N VAL A 876 -30.89 17.42 -0.09
CA VAL A 876 -30.84 17.38 -1.56
C VAL A 876 -30.35 18.74 -2.05
N SER A 877 -29.14 18.77 -2.63
CA SER A 877 -28.55 19.94 -3.28
C SER A 877 -28.92 19.98 -4.76
N THR A 878 -29.35 21.15 -5.26
CA THR A 878 -29.84 21.30 -6.65
C THR A 878 -29.45 22.63 -7.30
N HIS A 879 -29.31 22.59 -8.62
CA HIS A 879 -29.23 23.76 -9.53
C HIS A 879 -30.46 23.88 -10.44
N LEU A 880 -31.40 22.93 -10.36
CA LEU A 880 -32.58 22.89 -11.22
C LEU A 880 -33.65 23.82 -10.66
N HIS A 881 -33.46 25.13 -10.82
CA HIS A 881 -34.36 26.16 -10.26
C HIS A 881 -35.84 26.04 -10.67
N GLY A 882 -36.14 25.28 -11.74
CA GLY A 882 -37.51 24.92 -12.11
C GLY A 882 -38.22 24.01 -11.10
N ILE A 883 -37.51 23.36 -10.17
CA ILE A 883 -38.10 22.50 -9.13
C ILE A 883 -39.05 23.28 -8.22
N PHE A 884 -38.78 24.57 -8.00
CA PHE A 884 -39.62 25.48 -7.22
C PHE A 884 -40.88 25.95 -7.96
N ASN A 885 -41.02 25.58 -9.24
CA ASN A 885 -42.19 25.88 -10.06
C ASN A 885 -43.02 24.60 -10.33
N LEU A 886 -42.59 23.43 -9.81
CA LEU A 886 -43.37 22.19 -9.88
C LEU A 886 -44.42 22.14 -8.76
N PRO A 887 -45.60 21.56 -8.99
CA PRO A 887 -46.64 21.38 -7.97
C PRO A 887 -46.33 20.16 -7.08
N LEU A 888 -45.27 20.24 -6.28
CA LEU A 888 -44.81 19.14 -5.43
C LEU A 888 -45.64 19.03 -4.13
N GLU A 889 -46.00 17.81 -3.72
CA GLU A 889 -46.79 17.54 -2.49
C GLU A 889 -45.93 17.37 -1.21
N THR A 890 -44.78 18.07 -1.13
CA THR A 890 -43.90 18.05 0.06
C THR A 890 -44.58 18.67 1.28
N LYS A 891 -44.54 17.97 2.42
CA LYS A 891 -45.18 18.34 3.69
C LYS A 891 -44.18 18.90 4.71
N HIS A 892 -42.93 18.42 4.69
CA HIS A 892 -41.94 18.71 5.74
C HIS A 892 -40.63 19.35 5.23
N THR A 893 -40.41 19.39 3.92
CA THR A 893 -39.16 19.86 3.30
C THR A 893 -38.89 21.35 3.59
N VAL A 894 -37.66 21.65 4.03
CA VAL A 894 -37.22 23.02 4.35
C VAL A 894 -36.27 23.56 3.27
N HIS A 895 -36.55 24.75 2.77
CA HIS A 895 -35.68 25.45 1.82
C HIS A 895 -34.46 26.08 2.51
N LYS A 896 -33.26 25.70 2.06
CA LYS A 896 -31.99 26.28 2.52
C LYS A 896 -31.16 26.83 1.36
N ALA A 897 -30.30 27.78 1.67
CA ALA A 897 -29.36 28.38 0.73
C ALA A 897 -27.93 28.45 1.32
N MET A 898 -26.92 28.36 0.46
CA MET A 898 -25.58 28.86 0.78
C MET A 898 -25.55 30.37 0.50
N ALA A 899 -25.30 31.17 1.53
CA ALA A 899 -25.41 32.63 1.47
C ALA A 899 -24.32 33.29 0.62
N THR A 900 -24.71 34.35 -0.07
CA THR A 900 -23.88 35.24 -0.89
C THR A 900 -23.92 36.67 -0.33
N GLU A 901 -22.85 37.41 -0.55
CA GLU A 901 -22.73 38.85 -0.23
C GLU A 901 -22.32 39.61 -1.49
N TYR A 902 -22.92 40.77 -1.72
CA TYR A 902 -22.64 41.62 -2.88
C TYR A 902 -21.65 42.72 -2.50
N VAL A 903 -20.41 42.62 -2.99
CA VAL A 903 -19.29 43.45 -2.53
C VAL A 903 -18.51 43.96 -3.75
N ASP A 904 -18.36 45.27 -3.86
CA ASP A 904 -17.69 45.97 -4.97
C ASP A 904 -18.32 45.72 -6.36
N GLY A 905 -19.63 45.41 -6.41
CA GLY A 905 -20.32 45.02 -7.64
C GLY A 905 -20.18 43.54 -8.01
N LEU A 906 -19.54 42.73 -7.16
CA LEU A 906 -19.33 41.31 -7.38
C LEU A 906 -20.00 40.47 -6.29
N THR A 907 -20.78 39.48 -6.69
CA THR A 907 -21.34 38.48 -5.78
C THR A 907 -20.23 37.55 -5.30
N LYS A 908 -20.07 37.41 -3.98
CA LYS A 908 -19.06 36.58 -3.32
C LYS A 908 -19.76 35.55 -2.41
N PRO A 909 -19.40 34.25 -2.46
CA PRO A 909 -19.97 33.26 -1.55
C PRO A 909 -19.43 33.44 -0.13
N THR A 910 -20.29 33.33 0.87
CA THR A 910 -19.90 33.41 2.30
C THR A 910 -19.59 32.05 2.93
N TRP A 911 -19.97 30.96 2.23
CA TRP A 911 -19.92 29.57 2.70
C TRP A 911 -20.74 29.27 3.98
N LYS A 912 -21.69 30.14 4.33
CA LYS A 912 -22.67 29.94 5.42
C LYS A 912 -23.99 29.36 4.90
N LEU A 913 -24.55 28.39 5.62
CA LEU A 913 -25.90 27.89 5.46
C LEU A 913 -26.90 28.89 6.06
N VAL A 914 -27.93 29.26 5.30
CA VAL A 914 -29.05 30.12 5.72
C VAL A 914 -30.39 29.57 5.24
N ASP A 915 -31.49 30.09 5.77
CA ASP A 915 -32.84 29.79 5.33
C ASP A 915 -33.20 30.48 4.00
N GLY A 916 -34.08 29.85 3.22
CA GLY A 916 -34.60 30.40 1.96
C GLY A 916 -34.00 29.75 0.70
N ILE A 917 -34.10 30.46 -0.44
CA ILE A 917 -33.73 29.95 -1.77
C ILE A 917 -32.76 30.94 -2.42
N CYS A 918 -31.60 30.46 -2.86
CA CYS A 918 -30.68 31.22 -3.71
C CYS A 918 -30.95 30.90 -5.19
N LYS A 919 -31.20 31.94 -5.99
CA LYS A 919 -31.33 31.86 -7.47
C LYS A 919 -30.15 32.53 -8.19
N GLU A 920 -29.08 32.86 -7.46
CA GLU A 920 -27.87 33.49 -8.02
C GLU A 920 -26.90 32.45 -8.59
N SER A 921 -26.22 32.81 -9.66
CA SER A 921 -25.28 31.93 -10.37
C SER A 921 -24.00 32.70 -10.69
N LEU A 922 -22.88 32.27 -10.09
CA LEU A 922 -21.55 32.86 -10.29
C LEU A 922 -20.89 32.40 -11.61
N ALA A 923 -21.67 31.95 -12.60
CA ALA A 923 -21.14 31.24 -13.77
C ALA A 923 -20.31 32.14 -14.70
N PHE A 924 -20.72 33.40 -14.89
CA PHE A 924 -20.01 34.35 -15.73
C PHE A 924 -18.77 34.90 -15.01
N GLU A 925 -18.88 35.18 -13.72
CA GLU A 925 -17.79 35.65 -12.86
C GLU A 925 -16.73 34.56 -12.63
N THR A 926 -17.10 33.28 -12.64
CA THR A 926 -16.15 32.17 -12.71
C THR A 926 -15.48 32.10 -14.08
N ALA A 927 -16.22 32.17 -15.19
CA ALA A 927 -15.62 32.18 -16.53
C ALA A 927 -14.61 33.33 -16.72
N GLN A 928 -14.91 34.52 -16.17
CA GLN A 928 -14.01 35.67 -16.19
C GLN A 928 -12.72 35.42 -15.40
N LYS A 929 -12.80 34.76 -14.23
CA LYS A 929 -11.64 34.39 -13.40
C LYS A 929 -10.76 33.32 -14.04
N GLU A 930 -11.35 32.37 -14.77
CA GLU A 930 -10.63 31.38 -15.59
C GLU A 930 -10.05 31.99 -16.89
N GLY A 931 -10.15 33.31 -17.08
CA GLY A 931 -9.52 34.03 -18.20
C GLY A 931 -10.26 33.93 -19.53
N ILE A 932 -11.55 33.56 -19.54
CA ILE A 932 -12.36 33.60 -20.77
C ILE A 932 -12.47 35.06 -21.25
N PRO A 933 -12.18 35.36 -22.55
CA PRO A 933 -12.23 36.71 -23.08
C PRO A 933 -13.58 37.40 -22.85
N GLU A 934 -13.53 38.62 -22.32
CA GLU A 934 -14.68 39.46 -21.94
C GLU A 934 -15.78 39.53 -23.02
N ALA A 935 -15.41 39.66 -24.29
CA ALA A 935 -16.37 39.70 -25.41
C ALA A 935 -17.21 38.41 -25.58
N ILE A 936 -16.71 37.25 -25.11
CA ILE A 936 -17.48 36.00 -25.07
C ILE A 936 -18.46 36.01 -23.91
N ILE A 937 -18.07 36.58 -22.76
CA ILE A 937 -18.91 36.67 -21.56
C ILE A 937 -20.07 37.64 -21.80
N GLN A 938 -19.79 38.85 -22.28
CA GLN A 938 -20.80 39.82 -22.69
C GLN A 938 -21.79 39.24 -23.70
N ARG A 939 -21.30 38.48 -24.69
CA ARG A 939 -22.17 37.80 -25.66
C ARG A 939 -23.00 36.66 -25.03
N ALA A 940 -22.49 35.99 -24.01
CA ALA A 940 -23.24 34.97 -23.27
C ALA A 940 -24.34 35.60 -22.39
N GLU A 941 -24.09 36.77 -21.79
CA GLU A 941 -25.07 37.55 -21.05
C GLU A 941 -26.19 38.07 -21.96
N GLU A 942 -25.86 38.64 -23.13
CA GLU A 942 -26.83 39.03 -24.17
C GLU A 942 -27.77 37.86 -24.52
N LEU A 943 -27.18 36.68 -24.78
CA LEU A 943 -27.94 35.47 -25.11
C LEU A 943 -28.82 35.02 -23.95
N TYR A 944 -28.29 34.98 -22.73
CA TYR A 944 -29.05 34.63 -21.52
C TYR A 944 -30.25 35.56 -21.30
N PHE A 945 -30.06 36.88 -21.40
CA PHE A 945 -31.16 37.83 -21.30
C PHE A 945 -32.16 37.72 -22.45
N SER A 946 -31.70 37.40 -23.68
CA SER A 946 -32.59 37.25 -24.85
C SER A 946 -33.55 36.06 -24.75
N VAL A 947 -33.15 35.00 -24.03
CA VAL A 947 -33.94 33.78 -23.80
C VAL A 947 -34.75 33.92 -22.52
N TYR A 948 -34.09 34.03 -21.36
CA TYR A 948 -34.74 33.84 -20.06
C TYR A 948 -35.36 35.12 -19.45
N LYS A 949 -35.04 36.31 -19.96
CA LYS A 949 -35.64 37.57 -19.47
C LYS A 949 -36.95 37.92 -20.18
N LYS A 950 -37.30 37.21 -21.27
CA LYS A 950 -38.57 37.40 -21.98
C LYS A 950 -39.75 36.82 -21.21
N ASP A 951 -39.60 35.62 -20.64
CA ASP A 951 -40.67 34.96 -19.87
C ASP A 951 -41.14 35.86 -18.71
N ALA A 952 -40.18 36.45 -17.99
CA ALA A 952 -40.41 37.41 -16.90
C ALA A 952 -41.06 38.76 -17.33
N LEU A 953 -41.20 39.02 -18.63
CA LEU A 953 -41.93 40.18 -19.18
C LEU A 953 -43.29 39.80 -19.79
N MET A 954 -43.51 38.52 -20.13
CA MET A 954 -44.79 38.05 -20.65
C MET A 954 -45.85 37.89 -19.55
N GLU A 955 -45.46 37.63 -18.29
CA GLU A 955 -46.37 37.59 -17.13
C GLU A 955 -46.90 38.95 -16.66
N ARG A 956 -46.48 40.08 -17.27
CA ARG A 956 -46.81 41.44 -16.77
C ARG A 956 -47.57 42.37 -17.72
N ASN A 957 -47.74 42.01 -18.98
CA ASN A 957 -48.27 42.93 -20.00
C ASN A 957 -49.67 42.53 -20.49
N ASP A 958 -50.67 42.61 -19.62
CA ASP A 958 -52.09 42.47 -20.01
C ASP A 958 -52.98 43.61 -19.46
N THR A 959 -52.49 44.84 -19.58
CA THR A 959 -53.28 46.07 -19.35
C THR A 959 -52.79 47.24 -20.23
N LYS A 960 -53.64 47.60 -21.21
CA LYS A 960 -53.81 48.86 -21.98
C LYS A 960 -52.68 49.93 -21.93
N LEU A 961 -52.10 50.44 -23.02
CA LEU A 961 -52.60 51.09 -24.28
C LEU A 961 -52.24 52.59 -24.26
N GLU A 962 -52.21 53.24 -25.44
CA GLU A 962 -51.97 54.67 -25.73
C GLU A 962 -50.47 55.08 -25.70
N VAL A 963 -49.75 55.31 -26.82
CA VAL A 963 -49.93 56.15 -28.05
C VAL A 963 -49.32 57.54 -27.91
N CYS A 964 -48.19 57.78 -28.60
CA CYS A 964 -48.03 58.89 -29.55
C CYS A 964 -46.77 58.77 -30.44
N THR A 965 -46.74 59.52 -31.53
CA THR A 965 -45.64 59.69 -32.51
C THR A 965 -44.72 60.87 -32.09
N SER A 966 -43.66 61.35 -32.77
CA SER A 966 -43.20 61.27 -34.19
C SER A 966 -41.73 61.75 -34.36
N ASP A 967 -41.01 61.17 -35.34
CA ASP A 967 -40.17 61.82 -36.39
C ASP A 967 -38.87 62.66 -36.16
N ILE A 968 -37.85 62.30 -36.97
CA ILE A 968 -36.90 63.12 -37.79
C ILE A 968 -35.58 63.72 -37.20
N ASP A 969 -34.47 63.06 -37.56
CA ASP A 969 -33.18 63.49 -38.16
C ASP A 969 -32.42 64.82 -37.87
N VAL A 970 -31.17 64.64 -37.36
CA VAL A 970 -29.84 65.01 -37.94
C VAL A 970 -29.26 66.46 -37.93
N ASN A 971 -28.04 66.55 -37.33
CA ASN A 971 -26.86 67.44 -37.56
C ASN A 971 -26.68 68.85 -36.93
N GLY A 972 -25.60 68.95 -36.13
CA GLY A 972 -24.62 70.06 -36.09
C GLY A 972 -24.90 71.30 -35.21
N SER A 973 -23.90 72.05 -34.70
CA SER A 973 -22.43 71.84 -34.57
C SER A 973 -21.78 72.99 -33.77
N ASN A 974 -20.79 72.70 -32.90
CA ASN A 974 -19.87 73.66 -32.21
C ASN A 974 -20.56 74.64 -31.23
N GLU A 975 -19.96 75.25 -30.19
CA GLU A 975 -18.64 75.19 -29.50
C GLU A 975 -18.86 75.84 -28.09
N SER A 976 -18.00 75.84 -27.07
CA SER A 976 -16.62 75.34 -26.80
C SER A 976 -16.55 74.96 -25.27
N CYS A 977 -15.50 75.02 -24.43
CA CYS A 977 -14.12 75.53 -24.47
C CYS A 977 -13.27 74.91 -23.32
N ASP A 978 -12.06 74.42 -23.62
CA ASP A 978 -10.73 74.83 -23.05
C ASP A 978 -10.42 74.93 -21.52
N PRO A 979 -9.14 74.98 -21.04
CA PRO A 979 -7.87 75.01 -21.81
C PRO A 979 -6.61 74.27 -21.21
N PHE A 980 -5.52 74.26 -22.00
CA PHE A 980 -4.06 74.26 -21.62
C PHE A 980 -3.41 73.14 -20.75
N SER A 981 -2.07 72.89 -20.74
CA SER A 981 -1.03 72.95 -21.80
C SER A 981 0.35 72.34 -21.40
N SER A 982 0.94 71.52 -22.29
CA SER A 982 2.37 71.54 -22.71
C SER A 982 3.58 71.24 -21.78
N ILE A 983 4.71 70.91 -22.44
CA ILE A 983 6.13 71.11 -22.07
C ILE A 983 6.94 70.02 -21.27
N SER A 984 8.06 69.65 -21.90
CA SER A 984 9.35 69.14 -21.37
C SER A 984 9.54 67.65 -21.02
N LYS A 985 10.66 67.12 -21.53
CA LYS A 985 11.38 65.96 -20.96
C LYS A 985 12.18 66.42 -19.74
N ARG A 986 12.18 65.66 -18.65
CA ARG A 986 13.35 65.58 -17.75
C ARG A 986 13.50 64.19 -17.15
N THR A 987 14.71 63.66 -17.22
CA THR A 987 15.11 62.35 -16.68
C THR A 987 15.21 62.43 -15.15
N PHE A 988 14.63 61.48 -14.45
CA PHE A 988 14.98 61.15 -13.07
C PHE A 988 15.01 59.63 -12.88
N TYR A 989 16.07 59.14 -12.24
CA TYR A 989 16.19 57.74 -11.82
C TYR A 989 15.58 57.57 -10.42
N PRO A 990 14.71 56.57 -10.19
CA PRO A 990 14.63 55.89 -8.91
C PRO A 990 15.79 54.89 -8.81
N LYS A 991 16.46 54.82 -7.65
CA LYS A 991 17.37 53.71 -7.35
C LYS A 991 16.54 52.44 -7.15
N VAL A 992 16.91 51.36 -7.83
CA VAL A 992 16.58 49.99 -7.41
C VAL A 992 17.91 49.26 -7.20
N GLU A 993 18.02 48.56 -6.08
CA GLU A 993 19.29 48.00 -5.61
C GLU A 993 19.60 46.63 -6.24
N SER A 994 20.80 46.10 -5.97
CA SER A 994 21.52 45.19 -6.86
C SER A 994 21.08 43.71 -6.85
N THR A 995 19.85 43.39 -6.44
CA THR A 995 19.35 42.00 -6.28
C THR A 995 18.88 41.33 -7.57
N ASN A 996 18.21 42.05 -8.47
CA ASN A 996 17.37 41.48 -9.54
C ASN A 996 18.12 40.71 -10.66
N ARG A 997 19.45 40.53 -10.57
CA ARG A 997 20.25 39.87 -11.63
C ARG A 997 20.52 38.38 -11.42
N MET A 998 20.34 37.87 -10.20
CA MET A 998 20.33 36.43 -9.92
C MET A 998 18.92 35.82 -10.08
N GLU A 999 17.89 36.64 -9.89
CA GLU A 999 16.48 36.23 -10.02
C GLU A 999 16.09 35.99 -11.49
N LEU A 1000 16.54 36.86 -12.40
CA LEU A 1000 16.44 36.59 -13.85
C LEU A 1000 17.14 35.26 -14.24
N LEU A 1001 18.36 35.01 -13.75
CA LEU A 1001 19.09 33.76 -14.00
C LEU A 1001 18.38 32.52 -13.41
N ARG A 1002 17.73 32.65 -12.25
CA ARG A 1002 16.89 31.59 -11.65
C ARG A 1002 15.76 31.22 -12.59
N ASN A 1003 15.02 32.22 -13.07
CA ASN A 1003 13.84 32.03 -13.93
C ASN A 1003 14.22 31.49 -15.33
N GLU A 1004 15.35 31.94 -15.89
CA GLU A 1004 15.92 31.40 -17.13
C GLU A 1004 16.28 29.92 -17.00
N VAL A 1005 16.93 29.52 -15.90
CA VAL A 1005 17.30 28.12 -15.63
C VAL A 1005 16.07 27.27 -15.35
N GLU A 1006 15.12 27.76 -14.57
CA GLU A 1006 13.87 27.07 -14.23
C GLU A 1006 13.06 26.74 -15.48
N SER A 1007 12.82 27.73 -16.35
CA SER A 1007 12.14 27.55 -17.64
C SER A 1007 12.88 26.53 -18.53
N ALA A 1008 14.20 26.63 -18.64
CA ALA A 1008 15.00 25.69 -19.43
C ALA A 1008 14.95 24.26 -18.90
N VAL A 1009 15.00 24.07 -17.57
CA VAL A 1009 14.90 22.75 -16.92
C VAL A 1009 13.53 22.14 -17.13
N THR A 1010 12.44 22.89 -16.89
CA THR A 1010 11.07 22.41 -17.07
C THR A 1010 10.81 21.97 -18.52
N ILE A 1011 11.17 22.80 -19.51
CA ILE A 1011 11.00 22.47 -20.94
C ILE A 1011 11.81 21.22 -21.33
N LEU A 1012 13.06 21.11 -20.87
CA LEU A 1012 13.92 19.95 -21.15
C LEU A 1012 13.37 18.68 -20.53
N CYS A 1013 12.98 18.71 -19.26
CA CYS A 1013 12.45 17.55 -18.54
C CYS A 1013 11.09 17.10 -19.09
N GLN A 1014 10.14 18.01 -19.32
CA GLN A 1014 8.84 17.69 -19.95
C GLN A 1014 9.05 17.01 -21.31
N LYS A 1015 9.92 17.57 -22.17
CA LYS A 1015 10.23 16.99 -23.48
C LYS A 1015 10.84 15.58 -23.36
N LYS A 1016 11.68 15.33 -22.34
CA LYS A 1016 12.28 14.01 -22.12
C LYS A 1016 11.30 12.98 -21.53
N LEU A 1017 10.38 13.41 -20.67
CA LEU A 1017 9.32 12.54 -20.14
C LEU A 1017 8.35 12.12 -21.26
N ILE A 1018 7.94 13.04 -22.14
CA ILE A 1018 7.14 12.72 -23.34
C ILE A 1018 7.84 11.69 -24.25
N GLU A 1019 9.17 11.78 -24.39
CA GLU A 1019 9.97 10.80 -25.14
C GLU A 1019 10.02 9.42 -24.46
N LEU A 1020 10.04 9.37 -23.12
CA LEU A 1020 10.14 8.13 -22.33
C LEU A 1020 8.81 7.38 -22.19
N TYR A 1021 7.69 8.09 -22.07
CA TYR A 1021 6.35 7.49 -21.87
C TYR A 1021 5.57 7.24 -23.17
N GLY A 1022 5.92 7.92 -24.27
CA GLY A 1022 5.33 7.68 -25.59
C GLY A 1022 3.97 8.34 -25.81
N LYS A 1023 3.49 8.32 -27.07
CA LYS A 1023 2.34 9.13 -27.52
C LYS A 1023 0.95 8.58 -27.18
N GLU A 1024 0.84 7.40 -26.55
CA GLU A 1024 -0.45 6.71 -26.37
C GLU A 1024 -1.09 6.94 -24.98
N ASN A 1025 -0.31 7.36 -23.96
CA ASN A 1025 -0.79 7.70 -22.62
C ASN A 1025 -0.66 9.21 -22.31
N THR A 1026 -1.38 10.07 -23.03
CA THR A 1026 -1.28 11.53 -22.86
C THR A 1026 -2.01 12.09 -21.63
N SER A 1027 -2.65 11.25 -20.81
CA SER A 1027 -3.44 11.65 -19.63
C SER A 1027 -2.67 11.68 -18.30
N GLU A 1028 -1.49 11.05 -18.23
CA GLU A 1028 -0.66 10.94 -17.00
C GLU A 1028 0.67 11.68 -17.14
N LEU A 1029 0.69 12.84 -17.81
CA LEU A 1029 1.88 13.68 -17.90
C LEU A 1029 2.13 14.40 -16.56
N VAL A 1030 3.06 13.86 -15.77
CA VAL A 1030 3.59 14.51 -14.56
C VAL A 1030 4.17 15.86 -14.94
N GLU A 1031 3.49 16.93 -14.52
CA GLU A 1031 3.96 18.30 -14.73
C GLU A 1031 5.22 18.55 -13.88
N VAL A 1032 6.31 18.92 -14.54
CA VAL A 1032 7.61 19.15 -13.89
C VAL A 1032 7.60 20.51 -13.18
N ASN A 1033 6.97 20.54 -12.01
CA ASN A 1033 6.96 21.70 -11.14
C ASN A 1033 8.33 21.84 -10.43
N CYS A 1034 9.14 22.80 -10.88
CA CYS A 1034 10.43 23.12 -10.28
C CYS A 1034 10.23 24.01 -9.05
N VAL A 1035 10.46 23.45 -7.85
CA VAL A 1035 10.39 24.18 -6.58
C VAL A 1035 11.76 24.77 -6.26
N ALA A 1036 11.78 26.02 -5.78
CA ALA A 1036 13.00 26.82 -5.73
C ALA A 1036 13.34 27.29 -4.30
N ILE A 1037 14.39 26.70 -3.71
CA ILE A 1037 14.85 26.92 -2.33
C ILE A 1037 15.82 28.12 -2.29
N ALA A 1038 15.44 29.17 -1.56
CA ALA A 1038 16.25 30.38 -1.39
C ALA A 1038 17.42 30.17 -0.40
N ALA A 1039 18.27 31.18 -0.28
CA ALA A 1039 19.37 31.18 0.67
C ALA A 1039 18.85 30.98 2.10
N ARG A 1040 19.40 29.98 2.81
CA ARG A 1040 19.06 29.59 4.21
C ARG A 1040 17.72 28.87 4.42
N GLU A 1041 16.86 28.74 3.41
CA GLU A 1041 15.68 27.87 3.48
C GLU A 1041 16.06 26.39 3.45
N GLN A 1042 15.27 25.54 4.12
CA GLN A 1042 15.33 24.08 3.98
C GLN A 1042 14.27 23.60 2.98
N PRO A 1043 14.47 22.44 2.31
CA PRO A 1043 13.42 21.83 1.51
C PRO A 1043 12.24 21.40 2.39
N PRO A 1044 11.00 21.35 1.86
CA PRO A 1044 9.83 20.92 2.62
C PRO A 1044 9.91 19.43 3.00
N PRO A 1045 9.21 19.00 4.07
CA PRO A 1045 9.25 17.61 4.57
C PRO A 1045 8.84 16.55 3.54
N SER A 1046 8.08 16.93 2.50
CA SER A 1046 7.72 16.06 1.36
C SER A 1046 8.91 15.59 0.51
N THR A 1047 10.11 16.13 0.74
CA THR A 1047 11.35 15.71 0.05
C THR A 1047 12.08 14.55 0.74
N ILE A 1048 11.67 14.18 1.96
CA ILE A 1048 12.32 13.10 2.73
C ILE A 1048 11.98 11.75 2.10
N GLY A 1049 13.01 10.97 1.75
CA GLY A 1049 12.86 9.64 1.14
C GLY A 1049 12.38 9.63 -0.31
N SER A 1050 12.31 10.79 -0.96
CA SER A 1050 11.90 10.92 -2.36
C SER A 1050 13.10 11.21 -3.26
N SER A 1051 13.29 10.42 -4.32
CA SER A 1051 14.30 10.71 -5.34
C SER A 1051 14.04 12.08 -5.99
N SER A 1052 15.06 12.93 -6.00
CA SER A 1052 14.99 14.31 -6.48
C SER A 1052 16.15 14.63 -7.40
N VAL A 1053 15.93 15.55 -8.33
CA VAL A 1053 16.99 16.16 -9.15
C VAL A 1053 17.04 17.65 -8.82
N TYR A 1054 18.24 18.17 -8.56
CA TYR A 1054 18.45 19.57 -8.18
C TYR A 1054 19.50 20.25 -9.06
N VAL A 1055 19.35 21.56 -9.23
CA VAL A 1055 20.27 22.47 -9.92
C VAL A 1055 20.69 23.55 -8.93
N MET A 1056 21.98 23.58 -8.60
CA MET A 1056 22.59 24.53 -7.66
C MET A 1056 23.07 25.79 -8.40
N LEU A 1057 22.58 26.96 -7.99
CA LEU A 1057 22.84 28.27 -8.61
C LEU A 1057 24.00 28.98 -7.88
N ARG A 1058 25.24 28.80 -8.35
CA ARG A 1058 26.44 29.29 -7.64
C ARG A 1058 26.73 30.79 -7.89
N PRO A 1059 27.48 31.46 -6.98
CA PRO A 1059 27.84 32.87 -7.12
C PRO A 1059 28.74 33.18 -8.33
N ASP A 1060 29.46 32.17 -8.85
CA ASP A 1060 30.29 32.29 -10.07
C ASP A 1060 29.49 32.12 -11.37
N LYS A 1061 28.15 32.20 -11.30
CA LYS A 1061 27.18 32.01 -12.39
C LYS A 1061 27.26 30.64 -13.09
N LYS A 1062 27.83 29.65 -12.42
CA LYS A 1062 27.89 28.27 -12.92
C LYS A 1062 26.86 27.40 -12.25
N LEU A 1063 26.33 26.46 -13.01
CA LEU A 1063 25.41 25.45 -12.52
C LEU A 1063 26.18 24.20 -12.08
N TYR A 1064 25.60 23.51 -11.12
CA TYR A 1064 25.91 22.12 -10.80
C TYR A 1064 24.57 21.38 -10.71
N VAL A 1065 24.42 20.31 -11.49
CA VAL A 1065 23.24 19.44 -11.45
C VAL A 1065 23.59 18.19 -10.66
N GLY A 1066 22.65 17.63 -9.91
CA GLY A 1066 22.82 16.31 -9.30
C GLY A 1066 21.49 15.72 -8.86
N GLU A 1067 21.49 14.43 -8.53
CA GLU A 1067 20.36 13.73 -7.94
C GLU A 1067 20.64 13.35 -6.47
N THR A 1068 19.58 13.10 -5.71
CA THR A 1068 19.66 12.60 -4.33
C THR A 1068 18.30 12.09 -3.83
N ASP A 1069 18.32 11.11 -2.92
CA ASP A 1069 17.15 10.63 -2.18
C ASP A 1069 17.04 11.28 -0.77
N ASP A 1070 18.06 12.06 -0.39
CA ASP A 1070 18.09 12.97 0.75
C ASP A 1070 18.49 14.37 0.23
N LEU A 1071 17.50 15.24 0.04
CA LEU A 1071 17.74 16.59 -0.49
C LEU A 1071 18.29 17.54 0.57
N ASP A 1072 17.83 17.45 1.81
CA ASP A 1072 18.24 18.36 2.89
C ASP A 1072 19.69 18.12 3.33
N GLY A 1073 20.09 16.86 3.54
CA GLY A 1073 21.49 16.53 3.84
C GLY A 1073 22.43 16.88 2.68
N ARG A 1074 21.98 16.74 1.43
CA ARG A 1074 22.76 17.15 0.24
C ARG A 1074 22.90 18.68 0.13
N ILE A 1075 21.85 19.44 0.44
CA ILE A 1075 21.90 20.92 0.51
C ILE A 1075 22.82 21.37 1.67
N ARG A 1076 22.69 20.77 2.86
CA ARG A 1076 23.58 21.02 4.00
C ARG A 1076 25.05 20.75 3.64
N ALA A 1077 25.34 19.63 2.96
CA ALA A 1077 26.68 19.25 2.52
C ALA A 1077 27.27 20.09 1.37
N HIS A 1078 26.46 20.89 0.66
CA HIS A 1078 26.95 21.91 -0.28
C HIS A 1078 27.14 23.27 0.40
N ARG A 1079 26.21 23.68 1.28
CA ARG A 1079 26.29 24.96 2.01
C ARG A 1079 27.38 25.01 3.08
N SER A 1080 27.84 23.86 3.57
CA SER A 1080 28.98 23.75 4.51
C SER A 1080 30.36 24.00 3.89
N LYS A 1081 30.44 24.24 2.57
CA LYS A 1081 31.68 24.55 1.86
C LYS A 1081 31.92 26.06 1.83
N ASP A 1082 33.18 26.48 1.90
CA ASP A 1082 33.56 27.90 1.86
C ASP A 1082 32.97 28.62 0.63
N GLY A 1083 32.39 29.79 0.88
CA GLY A 1083 31.71 30.61 -0.13
C GLY A 1083 30.34 30.09 -0.62
N MET A 1084 29.84 28.94 -0.16
CA MET A 1084 28.57 28.34 -0.64
C MET A 1084 27.37 28.53 0.30
N HIS A 1085 27.55 29.19 1.44
CA HIS A 1085 26.56 29.29 2.53
C HIS A 1085 25.22 29.97 2.15
N ASN A 1086 25.22 30.94 1.22
CA ASN A 1086 24.01 31.62 0.74
C ASN A 1086 23.52 31.12 -0.64
N VAL A 1087 23.88 29.90 -1.06
CA VAL A 1087 23.50 29.36 -2.38
C VAL A 1087 22.04 28.89 -2.42
N SER A 1088 21.35 29.20 -3.52
CA SER A 1088 20.00 28.75 -3.85
C SER A 1088 19.99 27.51 -4.75
N PHE A 1089 18.89 26.77 -4.72
CA PHE A 1089 18.70 25.52 -5.43
C PHE A 1089 17.33 25.51 -6.12
N LEU A 1090 17.27 25.03 -7.36
CA LEU A 1090 16.04 24.56 -8.00
C LEU A 1090 15.99 23.04 -7.84
N TYR A 1091 14.82 22.46 -7.59
CA TYR A 1091 14.66 21.00 -7.58
C TYR A 1091 13.27 20.57 -8.05
N PHE A 1092 13.16 19.32 -8.47
CA PHE A 1092 11.88 18.65 -8.70
C PHE A 1092 11.94 17.19 -8.21
N LEU A 1093 10.80 16.64 -7.82
CA LEU A 1093 10.67 15.26 -7.38
C LEU A 1093 10.46 14.32 -8.57
N VAL A 1094 10.96 13.09 -8.46
CA VAL A 1094 11.01 12.11 -9.54
C VAL A 1094 10.64 10.72 -9.00
N PRO A 1095 9.79 9.92 -9.67
CA PRO A 1095 9.46 8.57 -9.23
C PRO A 1095 10.65 7.61 -9.40
N GLY A 1096 11.52 7.59 -8.39
CA GLY A 1096 12.60 6.62 -8.22
C GLY A 1096 13.95 7.01 -8.86
N LYS A 1097 15.02 6.59 -8.18
CA LYS A 1097 16.42 6.94 -8.47
C LYS A 1097 16.84 6.72 -9.93
N SER A 1098 16.36 5.64 -10.57
CA SER A 1098 16.71 5.32 -11.97
C SER A 1098 16.27 6.40 -12.98
N LEU A 1099 15.11 7.04 -12.76
CA LEU A 1099 14.65 8.15 -13.59
C LEU A 1099 15.37 9.45 -13.19
N ALA A 1100 15.67 9.64 -11.90
CA ALA A 1100 16.45 10.79 -11.43
C ALA A 1100 17.85 10.84 -12.06
N CYS A 1101 18.60 9.73 -12.06
CA CYS A 1101 19.91 9.63 -12.73
C CYS A 1101 19.80 9.90 -14.25
N GLN A 1102 18.72 9.45 -14.91
CA GLN A 1102 18.53 9.68 -16.34
C GLN A 1102 18.25 11.16 -16.65
N LEU A 1103 17.46 11.85 -15.83
CA LEU A 1103 17.17 13.27 -15.99
C LEU A 1103 18.36 14.15 -15.59
N GLU A 1104 19.11 13.78 -14.55
CA GLU A 1104 20.37 14.41 -14.15
C GLU A 1104 21.39 14.36 -15.31
N THR A 1105 21.67 13.17 -15.84
CA THR A 1105 22.60 12.99 -16.95
C THR A 1105 22.10 13.66 -18.24
N PHE A 1106 20.78 13.73 -18.47
CA PHE A 1106 20.20 14.47 -19.59
C PHE A 1106 20.40 15.98 -19.45
N LEU A 1107 20.09 16.57 -18.28
CA LEU A 1107 20.27 17.99 -18.01
C LEU A 1107 21.74 18.42 -18.10
N ILE A 1108 22.68 17.61 -17.58
CA ILE A 1108 24.12 17.88 -17.69
C ILE A 1108 24.58 17.99 -19.15
N ASN A 1109 24.00 17.18 -20.04
CA ASN A 1109 24.33 17.19 -21.47
C ASN A 1109 23.53 18.22 -22.30
N GLN A 1110 22.44 18.80 -21.78
CA GLN A 1110 21.56 19.72 -22.54
C GLN A 1110 21.59 21.18 -22.09
N LEU A 1111 21.76 21.46 -20.80
CA LEU A 1111 21.88 22.85 -20.31
C LEU A 1111 23.07 23.63 -20.94
N PRO A 1112 24.23 23.01 -21.26
CA PRO A 1112 25.29 23.69 -22.01
C PRO A 1112 24.85 24.15 -23.42
N ASN A 1113 23.94 23.40 -24.07
CA ASN A 1113 23.43 23.75 -25.40
C ASN A 1113 22.45 24.94 -25.35
N GLN A 1114 21.89 25.23 -24.16
CA GLN A 1114 21.09 26.42 -23.86
C GLN A 1114 21.94 27.61 -23.37
N GLY A 1115 23.28 27.48 -23.36
CA GLY A 1115 24.22 28.55 -22.99
C GLY A 1115 24.66 28.56 -21.52
N PHE A 1116 24.17 27.67 -20.67
CA PHE A 1116 24.53 27.63 -19.24
C PHE A 1116 25.88 26.95 -19.00
N GLN A 1117 26.75 27.55 -18.19
CA GLN A 1117 28.04 26.95 -17.83
C GLN A 1117 27.89 25.97 -16.66
N LEU A 1118 28.10 24.67 -16.92
CA LEU A 1118 28.10 23.63 -15.88
C LEU A 1118 29.52 23.30 -15.42
N ILE A 1119 29.66 22.95 -14.13
CA ILE A 1119 30.93 22.49 -13.55
C ILE A 1119 31.11 20.97 -13.72
N ASN A 1120 30.04 20.19 -13.55
CA ASN A 1120 30.12 18.74 -13.51
C ASN A 1120 29.87 18.04 -14.87
N LEU A 1121 30.45 18.60 -15.92
CA LEU A 1121 30.49 18.02 -17.28
C LEU A 1121 31.27 16.69 -17.38
N ALA A 1122 31.86 16.22 -16.28
CA ALA A 1122 32.46 14.89 -16.16
C ALA A 1122 31.40 13.82 -15.85
N ASP A 1123 30.45 14.13 -14.96
CA ASP A 1123 29.48 13.20 -14.38
C ASP A 1123 28.50 12.71 -15.46
N GLY A 1124 28.05 13.61 -16.35
CA GLY A 1124 27.22 13.30 -17.52
C GLY A 1124 27.86 12.38 -18.58
N LYS A 1125 29.04 11.80 -18.32
CA LYS A 1125 29.70 10.78 -19.16
C LYS A 1125 29.41 9.34 -18.70
N HIS A 1126 28.65 9.12 -17.64
CA HIS A 1126 28.30 7.78 -17.14
C HIS A 1126 27.32 7.02 -18.07
N ARG A 1127 27.88 6.39 -19.12
CA ARG A 1127 27.18 5.62 -20.17
C ARG A 1127 26.52 4.29 -19.73
N ASN A 1128 25.90 4.25 -18.55
CA ASN A 1128 25.21 3.04 -18.06
C ASN A 1128 23.70 2.99 -18.40
N PHE A 1129 23.11 4.10 -18.85
CA PHE A 1129 21.76 4.12 -19.44
C PHE A 1129 21.82 4.65 -20.87
N GLY A 1130 21.09 4.01 -21.78
CA GLY A 1130 21.28 4.15 -23.21
C GLY A 1130 20.62 5.40 -23.79
N THR A 1131 21.43 6.38 -24.20
CA THR A 1131 20.98 7.48 -25.06
C THR A 1131 21.21 7.16 -26.53
N SER A 1132 20.15 7.20 -27.32
CA SER A 1132 20.21 7.21 -28.78
C SER A 1132 20.82 8.52 -29.28
N HIS A 1133 21.57 8.47 -30.39
CA HIS A 1133 22.10 9.66 -31.03
C HIS A 1133 20.95 10.50 -31.61
N PHE A 1134 20.75 11.71 -31.07
CA PHE A 1134 19.91 12.74 -31.71
C PHE A 1134 20.69 13.39 -32.86
N SER A 1135 20.17 13.28 -34.09
CA SER A 1135 20.60 14.07 -35.24
C SER A 1135 19.94 15.45 -35.20
N LEU A 1136 20.73 16.52 -35.31
CA LEU A 1136 20.28 17.90 -35.14
C LEU A 1136 19.82 18.54 -36.47
N GLU A 1137 18.58 18.28 -36.89
CA GLU A 1137 17.95 18.99 -38.01
C GLU A 1137 16.51 19.43 -37.67
N SER A 1138 16.05 20.51 -38.32
CA SER A 1138 14.68 21.05 -38.31
C SER A 1138 14.09 21.63 -37.00
N VAL A 1139 14.66 22.73 -36.50
CA VAL A 1139 13.85 23.88 -36.01
C VAL A 1139 14.53 25.21 -36.39
N THR A 1140 14.29 25.70 -37.60
CA THR A 1140 14.73 27.04 -38.05
C THR A 1140 13.67 27.68 -38.96
N SER A 1141 12.47 27.90 -38.41
CA SER A 1141 11.40 28.66 -39.08
C SER A 1141 10.48 29.32 -38.07
N HIS A 1142 10.18 30.60 -38.33
CA HIS A 1142 9.33 31.53 -37.57
C HIS A 1142 9.94 32.16 -36.30
N ARG A 1143 10.04 33.50 -36.40
CA ARG A 1143 9.95 34.47 -35.30
C ARG A 1143 8.48 34.66 -34.94
#